data_AF-A0A962M2D9-F1
#
_entry.id   AF-A0A962M2D9-F1
#
_cell.length_a   1.000
_cell.length_b   1.000
_cell.length_c   1.000
_cell.angle_alpha   90.00
_cell.angle_beta   90.00
_cell.angle_gamma   90.00
#
_symmetry.space_group_name_H-M   'P 1'
#
loop_
_entity.id
_entity.type
_entity.pdbx_description
1 polymer ?
#
loop_
_entity_poly.entity_id
_entity_poly.type
_entity_poly.pdbx_seq_one_letter_code
_entity_poly.pdbx_strand_id
1 'polypeptide(L)'
;SDVNMPQAKRDFYEYHSALMEPWDGPASIVFTDGHYIGAVLDRNGLRPSRYYLTHDDKVIMASEVGVLPVKPENVKHKGRLQPGKMFLVDFFAGRLIPDEELKMEFAHSRPYGEWLKSQKLELADLPPDHAELHYEPDTLVQRMQAFGYTMETMQFMLLPLVVEARDPLGSMGNDSALACLSDKSRMIYDYFKQLFAQITNPPIDSIREEVVMSLTCFIGPEKNLLETTPEHVHRLELHHPVISNDELANIRNINRDGWESQTIDITFDKAMGPDGMLTALDRICREASTAIEEGYSFIILSDRNIGADRMALSSLIACGAVHHHLVARHERTRIGIIVESGEAREVHHHCLLVGYGADAINPYVAFEAVWQALQDGLLDKQVFRNSASIVAAYKKAVGKGMLKVMAKMGISTLQSYKGAQIFEAVGLASDIIDRCFVGTASRVQGVSFPVLFEEMKRRHEIGYPPRPQNLIPLLPNPGDIHWRRGGDSHMWDPETIANLQVATRTNDESAYWKFANHANTESTRRATLRGLMEFRDVDQPCDIAEVEPAAAIVKRFCTGAMSFGSISAESHETLAIAMNRLGGKSNTGEGGEDPLRFAPMANGDSKRSAIKQVASGRFGVTIWYLANADELQIKIVQGAKPGEGGELPGGKVDQTIASIRHSTPGVGLISPPPHHDIYSIEDIAQLIHDLKNANPQARISVKLGSEIGVGTIAAGVTKAKADHLVIAGHDGGTGASPITSIKHAGLPWELGIAETHQTLVKNNLRSRVVLQTDGQIKTGRDVAMALLLGAEEIGFATAP
;
A
#
# COMPACT_ATOMS: atom_id res chain seq x y z
N SER A 1 -10.97 19.03 11.38
CA SER A 1 -10.53 20.38 11.00
C SER A 1 -10.23 21.19 12.26
N ASP A 2 -9.24 22.10 12.24
CA ASP A 2 -8.90 22.97 13.38
C ASP A 2 -10.08 23.85 13.73
N VAL A 3 -10.75 23.64 14.87
CA VAL A 3 -11.94 24.38 15.32
C VAL A 3 -11.70 25.89 15.49
N ASN A 4 -10.44 26.32 15.58
CA ASN A 4 -10.07 27.72 15.76
C ASN A 4 -9.86 28.48 14.44
N MET A 5 -9.90 27.81 13.29
CA MET A 5 -9.75 28.47 11.99
C MET A 5 -10.95 29.39 11.71
N PRO A 6 -10.72 30.69 11.36
CA PRO A 6 -11.77 31.62 10.97
C PRO A 6 -12.61 31.10 9.80
N GLN A 7 -13.92 31.38 9.81
CA GLN A 7 -14.84 30.84 8.79
C GLN A 7 -14.44 31.24 7.36
N ALA A 8 -14.12 32.52 7.13
CA ALA A 8 -13.70 32.98 5.80
C ALA A 8 -12.50 32.19 5.24
N LYS A 9 -11.56 31.81 6.11
CA LYS A 9 -10.39 31.01 5.74
C LYS A 9 -10.76 29.56 5.43
N ARG A 10 -11.73 28.98 6.13
CA ARG A 10 -12.28 27.66 5.80
C ARG A 10 -12.98 27.69 4.45
N ASP A 11 -13.85 28.67 4.23
CA ASP A 11 -14.59 28.83 2.99
C ASP A 11 -13.64 29.01 1.80
N PHE A 12 -12.56 29.77 1.98
CA PHE A 12 -11.49 29.89 0.98
C PHE A 12 -10.87 28.53 0.63
N TYR A 13 -10.48 27.74 1.63
CA TYR A 13 -9.84 26.43 1.37
C TYR A 13 -10.82 25.40 0.81
N GLU A 14 -12.06 25.36 1.28
CA GLU A 14 -13.11 24.50 0.75
C GLU A 14 -13.39 24.83 -0.71
N TYR A 15 -13.54 26.11 -1.05
CA TYR A 15 -13.67 26.55 -2.45
C TYR A 15 -12.49 26.06 -3.31
N HIS A 16 -11.25 26.30 -2.88
CA HIS A 16 -10.07 25.91 -3.67
C HIS A 16 -9.88 24.40 -3.78
N SER A 17 -10.38 23.62 -2.83
CA SER A 17 -10.38 22.14 -2.93
C SER A 17 -11.27 21.62 -4.07
N ALA A 18 -12.26 22.40 -4.52
CA ALA A 18 -13.06 22.07 -5.71
C ALA A 18 -12.33 22.36 -7.04
N LEU A 19 -11.23 23.12 -7.03
CA LEU A 19 -10.51 23.56 -8.23
C LEU A 19 -9.29 22.69 -8.55
N MET A 20 -8.48 22.38 -7.55
CA MET A 20 -7.17 21.78 -7.74
C MET A 20 -6.86 20.82 -6.60
N GLU A 21 -6.44 19.62 -6.95
CA GLU A 21 -5.94 18.64 -5.99
C GLU A 21 -4.61 19.11 -5.36
N PRO A 22 -4.35 18.79 -4.09
CA PRO A 22 -3.06 19.08 -3.48
C PRO A 22 -1.91 18.34 -4.19
N TRP A 23 -0.81 19.04 -4.42
CA TRP A 23 0.46 18.45 -4.85
C TRP A 23 1.23 18.03 -3.61
N ASP A 24 0.98 16.79 -3.17
CA ASP A 24 1.45 16.30 -1.87
C ASP A 24 2.92 15.81 -1.89
N GLY A 25 3.50 15.67 -0.70
CA GLY A 25 4.87 15.20 -0.48
C GLY A 25 5.74 16.23 0.26
N PRO A 26 6.91 15.82 0.79
CA PRO A 26 7.80 16.72 1.52
C PRO A 26 8.26 17.90 0.67
N ALA A 27 7.98 19.12 1.12
CA ALA A 27 8.36 20.31 0.36
C ALA A 27 8.72 21.48 1.27
N SER A 28 9.80 22.17 0.90
CA SER A 28 10.12 23.52 1.36
C SER A 28 10.40 24.36 0.13
N ILE A 29 9.38 25.08 -0.33
CA ILE A 29 9.43 25.84 -1.58
C ILE A 29 9.77 27.28 -1.25
N VAL A 30 10.82 27.81 -1.88
CA VAL A 30 11.16 29.24 -1.88
C VAL A 30 10.80 29.80 -3.24
N PHE A 31 10.10 30.95 -3.26
CA PHE A 31 9.57 31.54 -4.48
C PHE A 31 9.72 33.07 -4.50
N THR A 32 9.73 33.65 -5.69
CA THR A 32 9.72 35.10 -5.90
C THR A 32 9.15 35.43 -7.27
N ASP A 33 8.45 36.55 -7.36
CA ASP A 33 7.99 37.18 -8.59
C ASP A 33 8.72 38.52 -8.86
N GLY A 34 9.73 38.84 -8.05
CA GLY A 34 10.44 40.12 -8.05
C GLY A 34 9.83 41.21 -7.17
N HIS A 35 8.54 41.11 -6.80
CA HIS A 35 7.88 41.97 -5.82
C HIS A 35 8.00 41.37 -4.41
N TYR A 36 7.73 40.07 -4.31
CA TYR A 36 7.80 39.31 -3.08
C TYR A 36 8.93 38.31 -3.11
N ILE A 37 9.48 37.99 -1.95
CA ILE A 37 10.20 36.73 -1.73
C ILE A 37 9.52 35.98 -0.59
N GLY A 38 9.19 34.72 -0.83
CA GLY A 38 8.44 33.93 0.12
C GLY A 38 8.92 32.49 0.20
N ALA A 39 8.43 31.80 1.22
CA ALA A 39 8.59 30.38 1.37
C ALA A 39 7.34 29.75 1.99
N VAL A 40 7.08 28.51 1.59
CA VAL A 40 5.98 27.69 2.11
C VAL A 40 6.45 26.26 2.31
N LEU A 41 5.92 25.60 3.33
CA LEU A 41 6.12 24.17 3.54
C LEU A 41 4.93 23.40 2.99
N ASP A 42 5.14 22.11 2.75
CA ASP A 42 4.03 21.19 2.59
C ASP A 42 3.09 21.20 3.82
N ARG A 43 1.91 20.60 3.63
CA ARG A 43 0.83 20.60 4.63
C ARG A 43 1.20 19.92 5.96
N ASN A 44 2.19 19.03 5.94
CA ASN A 44 2.67 18.27 7.10
C ASN A 44 3.99 18.85 7.66
N GLY A 45 4.63 19.76 6.93
CA GLY A 45 5.89 20.41 7.30
C GLY A 45 7.05 19.42 7.42
N LEU A 46 7.20 18.56 6.42
CA LEU A 46 8.14 17.44 6.42
C LEU A 46 9.58 17.86 6.07
N ARG A 47 9.80 19.12 5.66
CA ARG A 47 11.14 19.69 5.47
C ARG A 47 11.44 20.84 6.43
N PRO A 48 12.68 20.97 6.93
CA PRO A 48 13.04 22.06 7.81
C PRO A 48 13.23 23.37 7.02
N SER A 49 12.73 24.46 7.58
CA SER A 49 13.01 25.81 7.09
C SER A 49 13.07 26.80 8.24
N ARG A 50 14.22 27.47 8.39
CA ARG A 50 14.59 28.33 9.52
C ARG A 50 14.97 29.70 9.00
N TYR A 51 14.66 30.75 9.76
CA TYR A 51 15.04 32.10 9.37
C TYR A 51 15.50 32.99 10.53
N TYR A 52 16.37 33.94 10.19
CA TYR A 52 16.83 35.03 11.04
C TYR A 52 16.33 36.36 10.47
N LEU A 53 15.84 37.21 11.37
CA LEU A 53 15.72 38.65 11.12
C LEU A 53 16.80 39.35 11.92
N THR A 54 17.45 40.33 11.32
CA THR A 54 18.56 41.06 11.93
C THR A 54 18.18 42.51 12.22
N HIS A 55 18.99 43.20 13.02
CA HIS A 55 18.79 44.63 13.31
C HIS A 55 19.21 45.54 12.15
N ASP A 56 20.02 45.05 11.20
CA ASP A 56 20.40 45.72 9.95
C ASP A 56 19.50 45.31 8.76
N ASP A 57 18.24 44.98 9.03
CA ASP A 57 17.16 44.71 8.06
C ASP A 57 17.46 43.63 7.02
N LYS A 58 18.26 42.61 7.40
CA LYS A 58 18.44 41.40 6.60
C LYS A 58 17.57 40.26 7.08
N VAL A 59 17.05 39.51 6.10
CA VAL A 59 16.41 38.22 6.26
C VAL A 59 17.36 37.14 5.76
N ILE A 60 17.64 36.15 6.59
CA ILE A 60 18.43 34.97 6.20
C ILE A 60 17.56 33.75 6.43
N MET A 61 17.22 33.04 5.35
CA MET A 61 16.47 31.79 5.42
C MET A 61 17.31 30.64 4.87
N ALA A 62 17.27 29.49 5.54
CA ALA A 62 17.91 28.26 5.09
C ALA A 62 17.23 27.05 5.72
N SER A 63 17.53 25.86 5.19
CA SER A 63 17.03 24.59 5.75
C SER A 63 17.55 24.36 7.19
N GLU A 64 18.75 24.85 7.49
CA GLU A 64 19.40 24.71 8.80
C GLU A 64 19.77 26.05 9.45
N VAL A 65 20.07 26.00 10.75
CA VAL A 65 20.62 27.12 11.51
C VAL A 65 22.15 27.12 11.44
N GLY A 66 22.77 28.31 11.50
CA GLY A 66 24.24 28.41 11.53
C GLY A 66 24.94 28.39 10.16
N VAL A 67 24.19 28.47 9.06
CA VAL A 67 24.74 28.47 7.68
C VAL A 67 25.58 29.71 7.34
N LEU A 68 25.38 30.83 8.05
CA LEU A 68 26.12 32.08 7.88
C LEU A 68 26.56 32.63 9.25
N PRO A 69 27.73 33.28 9.34
CA PRO A 69 28.18 33.92 10.56
C PRO A 69 27.36 35.19 10.84
N VAL A 70 26.44 35.11 11.80
CA VAL A 70 25.64 36.25 12.29
C VAL A 70 25.98 36.50 13.76
N LYS A 71 26.43 37.71 14.09
CA LYS A 71 26.72 38.07 15.48
C LYS A 71 25.43 37.97 16.32
N PRO A 72 25.44 37.31 17.49
CA PRO A 72 24.24 37.17 18.33
C PRO A 72 23.55 38.50 18.65
N GLU A 73 24.31 39.58 18.88
CA GLU A 73 23.82 40.94 19.14
C GLU A 73 23.05 41.57 17.96
N ASN A 74 23.30 41.11 16.74
CA ASN A 74 22.61 41.60 15.54
C ASN A 74 21.33 40.80 15.22
N VAL A 75 21.03 39.72 15.95
CA VAL A 75 19.83 38.91 15.70
C VAL A 75 18.63 39.54 16.39
N LYS A 76 17.71 40.09 15.59
CA LYS A 76 16.44 40.66 16.05
C LYS A 76 15.42 39.56 16.35
N HIS A 77 15.33 38.53 15.51
CA HIS A 77 14.39 37.42 15.70
C HIS A 77 14.91 36.11 15.07
N LYS A 78 14.54 34.98 15.67
CA LYS A 78 14.78 33.63 15.14
C LYS A 78 13.45 32.90 15.00
N GLY A 79 13.15 32.43 13.79
CA GLY A 79 11.90 31.73 13.50
C GLY A 79 12.09 30.45 12.70
N ARG A 80 10.98 29.74 12.51
CA ARG A 80 10.87 28.59 11.62
C ARG A 80 9.54 28.63 10.89
N LEU A 81 9.49 28.08 9.69
CA LEU A 81 8.21 27.80 9.05
C LEU A 81 7.52 26.64 9.77
N GLN A 82 6.19 26.66 9.77
CA GLN A 82 5.35 25.65 10.39
C GLN A 82 4.41 25.07 9.32
N PRO A 83 3.91 23.84 9.49
CA PRO A 83 2.96 23.24 8.57
C PRO A 83 1.80 24.20 8.26
N GLY A 84 1.53 24.38 6.97
CA GLY A 84 0.47 25.24 6.48
C GLY A 84 0.68 26.75 6.71
N LYS A 85 1.80 27.25 7.24
CA LYS A 85 2.12 28.69 7.33
C LYS A 85 3.03 29.15 6.20
N MET A 86 2.84 30.41 5.78
CA MET A 86 3.66 31.08 4.78
C MET A 86 4.60 32.08 5.43
N PHE A 87 5.78 32.20 4.84
CA PHE A 87 6.73 33.28 5.08
C PHE A 87 6.74 34.16 3.84
N LEU A 88 6.54 35.48 3.98
CA LEU A 88 6.50 36.38 2.84
C LEU A 88 7.12 37.74 3.20
N VAL A 89 8.12 38.17 2.45
CA VAL A 89 8.70 39.52 2.51
C VAL A 89 8.20 40.29 1.30
N ASP A 90 7.66 41.47 1.56
CA ASP A 90 7.25 42.44 0.55
C ASP A 90 8.33 43.52 0.45
N PHE A 91 8.95 43.65 -0.73
CA PHE A 91 10.01 44.62 -0.96
C PHE A 91 9.51 46.07 -1.06
N PHE A 92 8.25 46.30 -1.42
CA PHE A 92 7.65 47.63 -1.51
C PHE A 92 7.15 48.11 -0.14
N ALA A 93 6.50 47.23 0.63
CA ALA A 93 6.13 47.52 2.02
C ALA A 93 7.37 47.52 2.95
N GLY A 94 8.49 46.94 2.52
CA GLY A 94 9.75 46.91 3.25
C GLY A 94 9.67 46.08 4.54
N ARG A 95 8.79 45.08 4.60
CA ARG A 95 8.54 44.29 5.81
C ARG A 95 8.19 42.84 5.54
N LEU A 96 8.31 42.02 6.58
CA LEU A 96 7.72 40.69 6.62
C LEU A 96 6.20 40.80 6.83
N ILE A 97 5.43 40.15 5.96
CA ILE A 97 3.97 40.06 6.07
C ILE A 97 3.62 38.88 6.98
N PRO A 98 2.85 39.08 8.07
CA PRO A 98 2.35 37.99 8.90
C PRO A 98 1.45 37.02 8.12
N ASP A 99 1.56 35.72 8.39
CA ASP A 99 0.76 34.66 7.74
C ASP A 99 -0.76 34.91 7.80
N GLU A 100 -1.25 35.35 8.96
CA GLU A 100 -2.68 35.56 9.16
C GLU A 100 -3.17 36.79 8.41
N GLU A 101 -2.37 37.86 8.34
CA GLU A 101 -2.68 39.05 7.54
C GLU A 101 -2.83 38.68 6.07
N LEU A 102 -1.82 37.98 5.53
CA LEU A 102 -1.78 37.52 4.14
C LEU A 102 -2.99 36.65 3.79
N LYS A 103 -3.25 35.61 4.57
CA LYS A 103 -4.33 34.66 4.25
C LYS A 103 -5.71 35.25 4.42
N MET A 104 -5.91 36.14 5.39
CA MET A 104 -7.20 36.79 5.59
C MET A 104 -7.52 37.77 4.46
N GLU A 105 -6.51 38.45 3.89
CA GLU A 105 -6.68 39.26 2.68
C GLU A 105 -7.25 38.41 1.52
N PHE A 106 -6.60 37.28 1.21
CA PHE A 106 -7.08 36.39 0.15
C PHE A 106 -8.42 35.72 0.47
N ALA A 107 -8.66 35.34 1.73
CA ALA A 107 -9.92 34.75 2.15
C ALA A 107 -11.10 35.72 2.03
N HIS A 108 -10.85 37.03 2.10
CA HIS A 108 -11.87 38.07 1.92
C HIS A 108 -11.90 38.68 0.51
N SER A 109 -11.01 38.26 -0.39
CA SER A 109 -10.96 38.78 -1.77
C SER A 109 -12.24 38.53 -2.58
N ARG A 110 -13.00 37.48 -2.22
CA ARG A 110 -14.25 37.05 -2.84
C ARG A 110 -15.22 36.47 -1.79
N PRO A 111 -16.54 36.44 -2.06
CA PRO A 111 -17.53 35.89 -1.13
C PRO A 111 -17.60 34.36 -1.20
N TYR A 112 -16.50 33.66 -0.92
CA TYR A 112 -16.39 32.21 -1.08
C TYR A 112 -17.49 31.44 -0.32
N GLY A 113 -17.82 31.85 0.91
CA GLY A 113 -18.88 31.22 1.70
C GLY A 113 -20.28 31.35 1.08
N GLU A 114 -20.57 32.47 0.40
CA GLU A 114 -21.84 32.65 -0.33
C GLU A 114 -21.89 31.75 -1.58
N TRP A 115 -20.77 31.63 -2.29
CA TRP A 115 -20.65 30.74 -3.43
C TRP A 115 -20.83 29.28 -3.03
N LEU A 116 -20.14 28.82 -1.98
CA LEU A 116 -20.30 27.47 -1.45
C LEU A 116 -21.76 27.20 -1.08
N LYS A 117 -22.40 28.08 -0.30
CA LYS A 117 -23.78 27.89 0.13
C LYS A 117 -24.80 27.87 -1.02
N SER A 118 -24.54 28.58 -2.12
CA SER A 118 -25.49 28.70 -3.22
C SER A 118 -25.28 27.71 -4.36
N GLN A 119 -24.07 27.17 -4.52
CA GLN A 119 -23.70 26.36 -5.68
C GLN A 119 -23.35 24.92 -5.33
N LYS A 120 -22.76 24.68 -4.14
CA LYS A 120 -22.34 23.34 -3.71
C LYS A 120 -23.56 22.43 -3.57
N LEU A 121 -23.41 21.20 -4.07
CA LEU A 121 -24.39 20.13 -3.87
C LEU A 121 -23.83 19.13 -2.87
N GLU A 122 -24.64 18.72 -1.91
CA GLU A 122 -24.38 17.58 -1.03
C GLU A 122 -25.39 16.47 -1.31
N LEU A 123 -25.07 15.23 -0.91
CA LEU A 123 -26.00 14.09 -1.06
C LEU A 123 -27.36 14.33 -0.40
N ALA A 124 -27.40 15.14 0.68
CA ALA A 124 -28.61 15.49 1.40
C ALA A 124 -29.53 16.46 0.62
N ASP A 125 -29.01 17.16 -0.40
CA ASP A 125 -29.77 18.09 -1.24
C ASP A 125 -30.49 17.39 -2.40
N LEU A 126 -30.14 16.12 -2.65
CA LEU A 126 -30.71 15.30 -3.70
C LEU A 126 -32.06 14.71 -3.26
N PRO A 127 -33.02 14.53 -4.18
CA PRO A 127 -34.30 13.93 -3.85
C PRO A 127 -34.08 12.52 -3.29
N PRO A 128 -34.58 12.21 -2.07
CA PRO A 128 -34.40 10.88 -1.51
C PRO A 128 -35.20 9.88 -2.35
N ASP A 129 -34.54 8.80 -2.75
CA ASP A 129 -35.25 7.61 -3.20
C ASP A 129 -35.85 6.90 -1.99
N HIS A 130 -37.12 6.51 -2.13
CA HIS A 130 -37.88 5.77 -1.12
C HIS A 130 -37.97 4.28 -1.46
N ALA A 131 -37.24 3.81 -2.48
CA ALA A 131 -37.12 2.40 -2.78
C ALA A 131 -36.50 1.65 -1.58
N GLU A 132 -37.31 0.84 -0.89
CA GLU A 132 -36.85 -0.12 0.10
C GLU A 132 -35.81 -1.03 -0.57
N LEU A 133 -34.57 -1.01 -0.06
CA LEU A 133 -33.47 -1.95 -0.35
C LEU A 133 -33.62 -2.73 -1.66
N HIS A 134 -32.88 -2.34 -2.69
CA HIS A 134 -32.67 -3.15 -3.89
C HIS A 134 -31.89 -4.44 -3.54
N TYR A 135 -32.58 -5.39 -2.90
CA TYR A 135 -32.06 -6.64 -2.34
C TYR A 135 -32.72 -7.82 -3.05
N GLU A 136 -31.92 -8.66 -3.68
CA GLU A 136 -32.39 -9.83 -4.42
C GLU A 136 -31.81 -11.11 -3.82
N PRO A 137 -32.40 -11.64 -2.71
CA PRO A 137 -31.86 -12.80 -2.01
C PRO A 137 -31.82 -14.06 -2.88
N ASP A 138 -32.81 -14.23 -3.75
CA ASP A 138 -32.96 -15.44 -4.58
C ASP A 138 -31.84 -15.61 -5.62
N THR A 139 -31.17 -14.52 -6.01
CA THR A 139 -30.10 -14.50 -7.02
C THR A 139 -28.73 -14.15 -6.43
N LEU A 140 -28.67 -13.82 -5.13
CA LEU A 140 -27.47 -13.26 -4.49
C LEU A 140 -26.28 -14.21 -4.58
N VAL A 141 -26.47 -15.50 -4.26
CA VAL A 141 -25.35 -16.46 -4.26
C VAL A 141 -24.80 -16.67 -5.67
N GLN A 142 -25.66 -16.74 -6.70
CA GLN A 142 -25.23 -16.86 -8.09
C GLN A 142 -24.42 -15.63 -8.52
N ARG A 143 -24.90 -14.42 -8.19
CA ARG A 143 -24.18 -13.16 -8.45
C ARG A 143 -22.83 -13.14 -7.72
N MET A 144 -22.81 -13.47 -6.43
CA MET A 144 -21.60 -13.57 -5.62
C MET A 144 -20.58 -14.53 -6.24
N GLN A 145 -21.00 -15.72 -6.69
CA GLN A 145 -20.13 -16.68 -7.36
C GLN A 145 -19.57 -16.12 -8.67
N ALA A 146 -20.42 -15.50 -9.51
CA ALA A 146 -20.00 -14.91 -10.78
C ALA A 146 -19.00 -13.75 -10.60
N PHE A 147 -19.18 -12.94 -9.55
CA PHE A 147 -18.27 -11.86 -9.15
C PHE A 147 -17.07 -12.33 -8.31
N GLY A 148 -16.91 -13.63 -8.08
CA GLY A 148 -15.73 -14.23 -7.46
C GLY A 148 -15.68 -14.13 -5.93
N TYR A 149 -16.81 -13.96 -5.24
CA TYR A 149 -16.85 -14.06 -3.78
C TYR A 149 -16.60 -15.51 -3.35
N THR A 150 -15.79 -15.65 -2.30
CA THR A 150 -15.42 -16.94 -1.73
C THR A 150 -15.84 -17.02 -0.26
N MET A 151 -15.85 -18.23 0.29
CA MET A 151 -16.02 -18.42 1.74
C MET A 151 -14.96 -17.66 2.54
N GLU A 152 -13.73 -17.60 2.06
CA GLU A 152 -12.65 -16.86 2.71
C GLU A 152 -12.84 -15.34 2.61
N THR A 153 -13.36 -14.84 1.48
CA THR A 153 -13.77 -13.43 1.34
C THR A 153 -14.78 -13.08 2.43
N MET A 154 -15.77 -13.93 2.68
CA MET A 154 -16.76 -13.67 3.73
C MET A 154 -16.13 -13.74 5.13
N GLN A 155 -15.44 -14.84 5.44
CA GLN A 155 -14.99 -15.16 6.81
C GLN A 155 -13.81 -14.31 7.28
N PHE A 156 -12.85 -13.99 6.40
CA PHE A 156 -11.61 -13.33 6.78
C PHE A 156 -11.57 -11.86 6.35
N MET A 157 -12.37 -11.46 5.35
CA MET A 157 -12.41 -10.08 4.86
C MET A 157 -13.70 -9.37 5.27
N LEU A 158 -14.84 -9.71 4.67
CA LEU A 158 -16.06 -8.89 4.76
C LEU A 158 -16.71 -8.87 6.15
N LEU A 159 -16.89 -10.02 6.81
CA LEU A 159 -17.51 -10.05 8.14
C LEU A 159 -16.61 -9.37 9.20
N PRO A 160 -15.30 -9.67 9.28
CA PRO A 160 -14.42 -8.96 10.21
C PRO A 160 -14.30 -7.46 9.90
N LEU A 161 -14.33 -7.05 8.62
CA LEU A 161 -14.29 -5.64 8.21
C LEU A 161 -15.41 -4.83 8.88
N VAL A 162 -16.65 -5.34 8.88
CA VAL A 162 -17.78 -4.64 9.49
C VAL A 162 -17.83 -4.79 11.02
N VAL A 163 -17.41 -5.94 11.56
CA VAL A 163 -17.40 -6.18 13.01
C VAL A 163 -16.32 -5.36 13.72
N GLU A 164 -15.11 -5.31 13.16
CA GLU A 164 -13.99 -4.57 13.73
C GLU A 164 -13.97 -3.09 13.30
N ALA A 165 -14.75 -2.73 12.27
CA ALA A 165 -14.78 -1.39 11.67
C ALA A 165 -13.38 -0.88 11.23
N ARG A 166 -12.54 -1.80 10.73
CA ARG A 166 -11.18 -1.58 10.19
C ARG A 166 -10.79 -2.73 9.26
N ASP A 167 -9.74 -2.52 8.47
CA ASP A 167 -9.13 -3.58 7.66
C ASP A 167 -8.68 -4.77 8.54
N PRO A 168 -9.15 -6.01 8.27
CA PRO A 168 -8.87 -7.17 9.12
C PRO A 168 -7.38 -7.50 9.21
N LEU A 169 -6.95 -7.96 10.39
CA LEU A 169 -5.57 -8.37 10.64
C LEU A 169 -5.37 -9.87 10.37
N GLY A 170 -4.23 -10.19 9.75
CA GLY A 170 -3.70 -11.53 9.56
C GLY A 170 -2.25 -11.64 10.04
N SER A 171 -1.62 -12.77 9.75
CA SER A 171 -0.22 -13.07 10.07
C SER A 171 0.42 -13.96 9.00
N MET A 172 1.70 -14.29 9.17
CA MET A 172 2.54 -14.97 8.18
C MET A 172 2.75 -14.14 6.91
N GLY A 173 3.42 -14.72 5.91
CA GLY A 173 3.68 -14.06 4.63
C GLY A 173 2.68 -14.48 3.57
N ASN A 174 2.74 -13.83 2.41
CA ASN A 174 1.96 -14.28 1.26
C ASN A 174 2.71 -15.37 0.50
N ASP A 175 2.34 -16.61 0.75
CA ASP A 175 2.94 -17.78 0.10
C ASP A 175 2.05 -18.37 -1.01
N SER A 176 0.90 -17.76 -1.33
CA SER A 176 0.08 -18.16 -2.47
C SER A 176 0.73 -17.76 -3.79
N ALA A 177 0.39 -18.47 -4.87
CA ALA A 177 0.88 -18.14 -6.20
C ALA A 177 0.61 -16.69 -6.63
N LEU A 178 1.57 -16.11 -7.36
CA LEU A 178 1.33 -14.87 -8.11
C LEU A 178 0.11 -15.05 -9.02
N ALA A 179 -0.68 -14.00 -9.20
CA ALA A 179 -1.94 -14.10 -9.93
C ALA A 179 -1.77 -14.73 -11.33
N CYS A 180 -0.74 -14.29 -12.06
CA CYS A 180 -0.40 -14.80 -13.39
C CYS A 180 0.16 -16.24 -13.43
N LEU A 181 0.45 -16.85 -12.27
CA LEU A 181 0.94 -18.23 -12.15
C LEU A 181 -0.08 -19.16 -11.48
N SER A 182 -1.21 -18.61 -11.00
CA SER A 182 -2.27 -19.40 -10.38
C SER A 182 -2.99 -20.25 -11.42
N ASP A 183 -3.33 -21.49 -11.04
CA ASP A 183 -4.21 -22.36 -11.83
C ASP A 183 -5.70 -22.03 -11.62
N LYS A 184 -6.00 -21.12 -10.68
CA LYS A 184 -7.36 -20.65 -10.38
C LYS A 184 -7.65 -19.38 -11.16
N SER A 185 -8.94 -19.10 -11.39
CA SER A 185 -9.34 -17.85 -12.02
C SER A 185 -9.16 -16.69 -11.05
N ARG A 186 -8.16 -15.83 -11.30
CA ARG A 186 -7.84 -14.67 -10.44
C ARG A 186 -8.57 -13.43 -10.91
N MET A 187 -8.90 -12.56 -9.98
CA MET A 187 -9.52 -11.29 -10.37
C MET A 187 -8.44 -10.34 -10.88
N ILE A 188 -8.82 -9.44 -11.78
CA ILE A 188 -7.88 -8.47 -12.34
C ILE A 188 -7.19 -7.61 -11.25
N TYR A 189 -7.87 -7.38 -10.12
CA TYR A 189 -7.33 -6.66 -8.97
C TYR A 189 -6.06 -7.32 -8.41
N ASP A 190 -5.98 -8.67 -8.41
CA ASP A 190 -4.87 -9.43 -7.80
C ASP A 190 -3.52 -9.25 -8.53
N TYR A 191 -3.57 -8.77 -9.77
CA TYR A 191 -2.40 -8.50 -10.61
C TYR A 191 -1.72 -7.17 -10.27
N PHE A 192 -2.39 -6.28 -9.52
CA PHE A 192 -1.83 -5.01 -9.11
C PHE A 192 -1.25 -5.09 -7.70
N LYS A 193 -0.13 -4.43 -7.49
CA LYS A 193 0.53 -4.30 -6.19
C LYS A 193 0.66 -2.83 -5.82
N GLN A 194 0.22 -2.51 -4.61
CA GLN A 194 0.33 -1.18 -4.03
C GLN A 194 1.79 -0.80 -3.89
N LEU A 195 2.14 0.37 -4.43
CA LEU A 195 3.44 1.00 -4.21
C LEU A 195 3.47 1.71 -2.86
N PHE A 196 4.66 1.98 -2.36
CA PHE A 196 4.86 2.60 -1.06
C PHE A 196 6.08 3.51 -1.07
N ALA A 197 6.12 4.46 -0.14
CA ALA A 197 7.25 5.34 0.02
C ALA A 197 8.37 4.62 0.79
N GLN A 198 9.60 4.77 0.32
CA GLN A 198 10.79 4.37 1.06
C GLN A 198 11.92 5.37 0.81
N ILE A 199 12.36 6.03 1.88
CA ILE A 199 13.47 7.01 1.94
C ILE A 199 13.23 8.32 1.20
N THR A 200 12.82 8.30 -0.07
CA THR A 200 12.63 9.52 -0.90
C THR A 200 11.64 10.49 -0.28
N ASN A 201 10.62 9.93 0.36
CA ASN A 201 9.59 10.59 1.12
C ASN A 201 9.11 9.62 2.22
N PRO A 202 8.49 10.12 3.31
CA PRO A 202 7.95 9.28 4.36
C PRO A 202 6.49 8.88 4.10
N PRO A 203 6.04 7.70 4.57
CA PRO A 203 4.63 7.44 4.77
C PRO A 203 4.05 8.30 5.91
N ILE A 204 2.72 8.36 6.01
CA ILE A 204 1.98 9.12 7.05
C ILE A 204 1.41 8.16 8.10
N ASP A 205 1.26 8.59 9.36
CA ASP A 205 0.51 7.83 10.36
C ASP A 205 -1.00 8.08 10.21
N SER A 206 -1.69 7.23 9.45
CA SER A 206 -3.14 7.38 9.19
C SER A 206 -4.05 7.22 10.41
N ILE A 207 -3.50 6.94 11.60
CA ILE A 207 -4.23 6.81 12.86
C ILE A 207 -3.98 8.04 13.73
N ARG A 208 -2.71 8.42 13.92
CA ARG A 208 -2.32 9.52 14.82
C ARG A 208 -2.35 10.88 14.13
N GLU A 209 -2.13 10.90 12.82
CA GLU A 209 -2.09 12.08 11.97
C GLU A 209 -3.34 12.11 11.05
N GLU A 210 -4.43 11.40 11.41
CA GLU A 210 -5.69 11.37 10.64
C GLU A 210 -6.23 12.78 10.34
N VAL A 211 -5.97 13.76 11.21
CA VAL A 211 -6.40 15.16 11.07
C VAL A 211 -5.90 15.84 9.80
N VAL A 212 -4.76 15.40 9.25
CA VAL A 212 -4.25 15.92 7.98
C VAL A 212 -4.83 15.16 6.79
N MET A 213 -5.42 13.99 6.97
CA MET A 213 -5.91 13.20 5.85
C MET A 213 -7.39 13.51 5.52
N SER A 214 -7.80 13.24 4.28
CA SER A 214 -9.19 13.43 3.85
C SER A 214 -9.60 12.46 2.75
N LEU A 215 -10.80 11.90 2.88
CA LEU A 215 -11.51 11.19 1.81
C LEU A 215 -12.56 12.06 1.11
N THR A 216 -12.72 13.31 1.56
CA THR A 216 -13.67 14.25 0.96
C THR A 216 -13.16 14.73 -0.39
N CYS A 217 -14.00 14.65 -1.42
CA CYS A 217 -13.73 15.12 -2.77
C CYS A 217 -14.96 15.77 -3.39
N PHE A 218 -14.74 16.83 -4.19
CA PHE A 218 -15.72 17.29 -5.16
C PHE A 218 -15.65 16.42 -6.41
N ILE A 219 -16.82 15.99 -6.90
CA ILE A 219 -16.95 15.16 -8.10
C ILE A 219 -17.87 15.81 -9.14
N GLY A 220 -17.79 15.32 -10.38
CA GLY A 220 -18.50 15.90 -11.52
C GLY A 220 -17.68 16.96 -12.25
N PRO A 221 -18.30 17.69 -13.20
CA PRO A 221 -17.60 18.54 -14.16
C PRO A 221 -16.78 19.66 -13.50
N GLU A 222 -15.60 19.91 -14.04
CA GLU A 222 -14.67 20.94 -13.61
C GLU A 222 -14.76 22.18 -14.52
N LYS A 223 -14.26 23.31 -14.02
CA LYS A 223 -14.24 24.60 -14.72
C LYS A 223 -12.80 25.03 -15.00
N ASN A 224 -12.64 26.18 -15.66
CA ASN A 224 -11.35 26.71 -16.05
C ASN A 224 -10.51 27.09 -14.83
N LEU A 225 -9.43 26.34 -14.59
CA LEU A 225 -8.49 26.55 -13.48
C LEU A 225 -7.95 28.00 -13.35
N LEU A 226 -7.89 28.75 -14.45
CA LEU A 226 -7.34 30.11 -14.45
C LEU A 226 -8.36 31.19 -14.01
N GLU A 227 -9.60 30.80 -13.75
CA GLU A 227 -10.67 31.70 -13.34
C GLU A 227 -11.12 31.40 -11.89
N THR A 228 -11.79 32.38 -11.27
CA THR A 228 -12.28 32.25 -9.89
C THR A 228 -13.73 32.74 -9.87
N THR A 229 -14.65 31.80 -10.06
CA THR A 229 -16.09 32.05 -10.22
C THR A 229 -16.94 31.14 -9.32
N PRO A 230 -18.21 31.49 -9.00
CA PRO A 230 -19.09 30.64 -8.21
C PRO A 230 -19.31 29.24 -8.81
N GLU A 231 -19.28 29.10 -10.13
CA GLU A 231 -19.56 27.84 -10.83
C GLU A 231 -18.51 26.74 -10.57
N HIS A 232 -17.33 27.07 -10.02
CA HIS A 232 -16.31 26.08 -9.69
C HIS A 232 -16.70 25.14 -8.55
N VAL A 233 -17.53 25.64 -7.63
CA VAL A 233 -18.08 24.85 -6.52
C VAL A 233 -19.48 24.31 -6.84
N HIS A 234 -19.99 24.55 -8.05
CA HIS A 234 -21.17 23.86 -8.55
C HIS A 234 -20.82 22.42 -8.92
N ARG A 235 -20.54 21.63 -7.88
CA ARG A 235 -20.05 20.25 -7.90
C ARG A 235 -20.67 19.49 -6.71
N LEU A 236 -20.75 18.16 -6.82
CA LEU A 236 -21.22 17.30 -5.73
C LEU A 236 -20.05 17.01 -4.78
N GLU A 237 -20.16 17.43 -3.53
CA GLU A 237 -19.21 17.07 -2.48
C GLU A 237 -19.57 15.69 -1.90
N LEU A 238 -18.61 14.76 -1.94
CA LEU A 238 -18.70 13.48 -1.26
C LEU A 238 -17.69 13.43 -0.13
N HIS A 239 -18.14 13.12 1.08
CA HIS A 239 -17.25 12.88 2.23
C HIS A 239 -16.58 11.50 2.21
N HIS A 240 -17.06 10.60 1.36
CA HIS A 240 -16.56 9.25 1.25
C HIS A 240 -16.77 8.72 -0.17
N PRO A 241 -15.78 8.06 -0.80
CA PRO A 241 -15.91 7.57 -2.17
C PRO A 241 -16.86 6.39 -2.29
N VAL A 242 -16.98 5.56 -1.24
CA VAL A 242 -17.99 4.50 -1.19
C VAL A 242 -19.35 5.10 -0.85
N ILE A 243 -20.34 4.88 -1.71
CA ILE A 243 -21.72 5.33 -1.56
C ILE A 243 -22.70 4.16 -1.39
N SER A 244 -23.77 4.37 -0.63
CA SER A 244 -24.85 3.40 -0.41
C SER A 244 -25.70 3.23 -1.67
N ASN A 245 -26.57 2.20 -1.67
CA ASN A 245 -27.51 2.00 -2.78
C ASN A 245 -28.49 3.19 -2.89
N ASP A 246 -28.96 3.71 -1.76
CA ASP A 246 -29.85 4.87 -1.70
C ASP A 246 -29.13 6.14 -2.20
N GLU A 247 -27.88 6.36 -1.76
CA GLU A 247 -27.05 7.48 -2.23
C GLU A 247 -26.82 7.40 -3.76
N LEU A 248 -26.56 6.21 -4.30
CA LEU A 248 -26.44 6.00 -5.75
C LEU A 248 -27.76 6.26 -6.47
N ALA A 249 -28.89 5.81 -5.93
CA ALA A 249 -30.20 6.01 -6.53
C ALA A 249 -30.56 7.51 -6.62
N ASN A 250 -30.24 8.27 -5.57
CA ASN A 250 -30.39 9.73 -5.56
C ASN A 250 -29.57 10.39 -6.67
N ILE A 251 -28.33 9.94 -6.88
CA ILE A 251 -27.47 10.45 -7.96
C ILE A 251 -27.96 10.00 -9.34
N ARG A 252 -28.43 8.76 -9.48
CA ARG A 252 -28.97 8.23 -10.74
C ARG A 252 -30.17 9.03 -11.22
N ASN A 253 -31.05 9.41 -10.29
CA ASN A 253 -32.26 10.19 -10.55
C ASN A 253 -32.05 11.70 -10.40
N ILE A 254 -30.79 12.17 -10.40
CA ILE A 254 -30.49 13.58 -10.29
C ILE A 254 -31.08 14.33 -11.50
N ASN A 255 -31.96 15.29 -11.21
CA ASN A 255 -32.49 16.24 -12.17
C ASN A 255 -32.69 17.56 -11.44
N ARG A 256 -31.56 18.20 -11.13
CA ARG A 256 -31.51 19.41 -10.31
C ARG A 256 -30.40 20.31 -10.81
N ASP A 257 -30.70 21.60 -10.95
CA ASP A 257 -29.72 22.64 -11.25
C ASP A 257 -28.82 22.30 -12.47
N GLY A 258 -29.37 21.59 -13.47
CA GLY A 258 -28.64 21.16 -14.68
C GLY A 258 -27.78 19.90 -14.50
N TRP A 259 -27.87 19.21 -13.36
CA TRP A 259 -27.21 17.93 -13.15
C TRP A 259 -28.09 16.77 -13.59
N GLU A 260 -27.51 15.94 -14.46
CA GLU A 260 -28.10 14.71 -14.96
C GLU A 260 -27.06 13.58 -14.92
N SER A 261 -27.54 12.34 -14.79
CA SER A 261 -26.71 11.13 -14.80
C SER A 261 -27.16 10.17 -15.89
N GLN A 262 -26.20 9.58 -16.61
CA GLN A 262 -26.46 8.49 -17.56
C GLN A 262 -25.91 7.17 -17.03
N THR A 263 -26.74 6.12 -16.99
CA THR A 263 -26.25 4.76 -16.66
C THR A 263 -25.76 4.06 -17.94
N ILE A 264 -24.51 3.63 -17.92
CA ILE A 264 -23.85 2.86 -18.97
C ILE A 264 -23.73 1.42 -18.48
N ASP A 265 -24.40 0.50 -19.18
CA ASP A 265 -24.31 -0.94 -18.91
C ASP A 265 -22.90 -1.43 -19.24
N ILE A 266 -22.17 -2.02 -18.30
CA ILE A 266 -20.85 -2.64 -18.53
C ILE A 266 -20.93 -4.16 -18.68
N THR A 267 -22.09 -4.70 -19.05
CA THR A 267 -22.27 -6.11 -19.42
C THR A 267 -22.29 -6.32 -20.94
N PHE A 268 -22.05 -7.56 -21.36
CA PHE A 268 -22.02 -7.97 -22.76
C PHE A 268 -22.51 -9.41 -22.94
N ASP A 269 -22.94 -9.75 -24.16
CA ASP A 269 -23.44 -11.08 -24.50
C ASP A 269 -22.29 -12.11 -24.42
N LYS A 270 -22.47 -13.12 -23.56
CA LYS A 270 -21.53 -14.22 -23.35
C LYS A 270 -21.21 -14.96 -24.66
N ALA A 271 -22.17 -15.08 -25.57
CA ALA A 271 -22.02 -15.82 -26.82
C ALA A 271 -21.05 -15.15 -27.81
N MET A 272 -20.81 -13.84 -27.66
CA MET A 272 -19.89 -13.09 -28.52
C MET A 272 -18.41 -13.32 -28.21
N GLY A 273 -18.07 -14.03 -27.13
CA GLY A 273 -16.70 -14.40 -26.80
C GLY A 273 -15.78 -13.19 -26.49
N PRO A 274 -14.46 -13.36 -26.66
CA PRO A 274 -13.48 -12.29 -26.43
C PRO A 274 -13.74 -11.04 -27.28
N ASP A 275 -14.19 -11.20 -28.53
CA ASP A 275 -14.49 -10.06 -29.41
C ASP A 275 -15.68 -9.24 -28.89
N GLY A 276 -16.67 -9.91 -28.29
CA GLY A 276 -17.77 -9.26 -27.58
C GLY A 276 -17.30 -8.41 -26.40
N MET A 277 -16.34 -8.91 -25.63
CA MET A 277 -15.72 -8.16 -24.53
C MET A 277 -15.02 -6.90 -25.04
N LEU A 278 -14.22 -6.99 -26.10
CA LEU A 278 -13.52 -5.84 -26.68
C LEU A 278 -14.49 -4.84 -27.31
N THR A 279 -15.52 -5.32 -27.99
CA THR A 279 -16.60 -4.48 -28.56
C THR A 279 -17.36 -3.74 -27.46
N ALA A 280 -17.59 -4.40 -26.32
CA ALA A 280 -18.22 -3.77 -25.17
C ALA A 280 -17.33 -2.66 -24.58
N LEU A 281 -16.01 -2.86 -24.51
CA LEU A 281 -15.08 -1.80 -24.10
C LEU A 281 -15.14 -0.58 -25.02
N ASP A 282 -15.13 -0.78 -26.34
CA ASP A 282 -15.27 0.32 -27.31
C ASP A 282 -16.63 1.02 -27.19
N ARG A 283 -17.69 0.25 -26.93
CA ARG A 283 -19.04 0.77 -26.74
C ARG A 283 -19.09 1.69 -25.53
N ILE A 284 -18.63 1.26 -24.35
CA ILE A 284 -18.73 2.07 -23.12
C ILE A 284 -17.89 3.34 -23.20
N CYS A 285 -16.73 3.31 -23.86
CA CYS A 285 -15.90 4.49 -24.10
C CYS A 285 -16.62 5.52 -24.99
N ARG A 286 -17.28 5.04 -26.06
CA ARG A 286 -18.07 5.90 -26.94
C ARG A 286 -19.31 6.45 -26.25
N GLU A 287 -20.06 5.62 -25.53
CA GLU A 287 -21.23 6.05 -24.74
C GLU A 287 -20.84 7.12 -23.71
N ALA A 288 -19.68 7.01 -23.08
CA ALA A 288 -19.16 8.03 -22.17
C ALA A 288 -18.87 9.37 -22.87
N SER A 289 -18.24 9.37 -24.06
CA SER A 289 -18.05 10.60 -24.84
C SER A 289 -19.39 11.18 -25.32
N THR A 290 -20.35 10.35 -25.73
CA THR A 290 -21.70 10.79 -26.09
C THR A 290 -22.43 11.42 -24.89
N ALA A 291 -22.30 10.85 -23.69
CA ALA A 291 -22.86 11.45 -22.47
C ALA A 291 -22.35 12.88 -22.25
N ILE A 292 -21.07 13.12 -22.51
CA ILE A 292 -20.44 14.45 -22.41
C ILE A 292 -20.98 15.41 -23.47
N GLU A 293 -21.23 14.92 -24.69
CA GLU A 293 -21.82 15.71 -25.78
C GLU A 293 -23.29 16.07 -25.49
N GLU A 294 -24.03 15.16 -24.85
CA GLU A 294 -25.43 15.36 -24.43
C GLU A 294 -25.56 16.22 -23.16
N GLY A 295 -24.45 16.50 -22.46
CA GLY A 295 -24.40 17.43 -21.33
C GLY A 295 -24.58 16.80 -19.96
N TYR A 296 -24.45 15.47 -19.82
CA TYR A 296 -24.53 14.79 -18.54
C TYR A 296 -23.37 15.17 -17.61
N SER A 297 -23.68 15.37 -16.33
CA SER A 297 -22.68 15.63 -15.28
C SER A 297 -21.99 14.35 -14.82
N PHE A 298 -22.69 13.22 -14.92
CA PHE A 298 -22.21 11.92 -14.46
C PHE A 298 -22.51 10.80 -15.44
N ILE A 299 -21.60 9.83 -15.47
CA ILE A 299 -21.89 8.48 -15.94
C ILE A 299 -21.81 7.48 -14.78
N ILE A 300 -22.73 6.51 -14.78
CA ILE A 300 -22.74 5.38 -13.86
C ILE A 300 -22.41 4.12 -14.66
N LEU A 301 -21.21 3.60 -14.49
CA LEU A 301 -20.79 2.31 -15.05
C LEU A 301 -21.39 1.20 -14.18
N SER A 302 -22.33 0.40 -14.71
CA SER A 302 -23.10 -0.57 -13.93
C SER A 302 -23.02 -1.99 -14.47
N ASP A 303 -22.63 -2.94 -13.61
CA ASP A 303 -22.64 -4.39 -13.91
C ASP A 303 -23.93 -5.10 -13.44
N ARG A 304 -24.95 -4.34 -13.03
CA ARG A 304 -26.20 -4.86 -12.46
C ARG A 304 -27.00 -5.77 -13.40
N ASN A 305 -26.81 -5.64 -14.72
CA ASN A 305 -27.46 -6.47 -15.74
C ASN A 305 -26.80 -7.86 -15.95
N ILE A 306 -25.93 -8.30 -15.03
CA ILE A 306 -25.34 -9.64 -15.09
C ILE A 306 -26.43 -10.71 -15.05
N GLY A 307 -26.28 -11.75 -15.86
CA GLY A 307 -27.22 -12.86 -15.93
C GLY A 307 -26.65 -14.03 -16.70
N ALA A 308 -27.43 -15.09 -16.89
CA ALA A 308 -26.92 -16.34 -17.49
C ALA A 308 -26.28 -16.18 -18.88
N ASP A 309 -26.84 -15.27 -19.70
CA ASP A 309 -26.36 -14.96 -21.04
C ASP A 309 -25.57 -13.64 -21.12
N ARG A 310 -25.43 -12.93 -19.99
CA ARG A 310 -24.77 -11.61 -19.91
C ARG A 310 -23.62 -11.64 -18.91
N MET A 311 -22.40 -11.56 -19.43
CA MET A 311 -21.20 -11.42 -18.61
C MET A 311 -20.94 -9.95 -18.30
N ALA A 312 -20.50 -9.66 -17.08
CA ALA A 312 -20.01 -8.33 -16.71
C ALA A 312 -18.55 -8.15 -17.16
N LEU A 313 -18.21 -6.99 -17.73
CA LEU A 313 -16.83 -6.52 -17.75
C LEU A 313 -16.35 -6.36 -16.30
N SER A 314 -15.07 -6.60 -16.02
CA SER A 314 -14.55 -6.22 -14.72
C SER A 314 -14.70 -4.71 -14.53
N SER A 315 -15.20 -4.30 -13.37
CA SER A 315 -15.46 -2.89 -13.09
C SER A 315 -14.17 -2.06 -13.14
N LEU A 316 -13.03 -2.65 -12.79
CA LEU A 316 -11.71 -2.00 -12.90
C LEU A 316 -11.30 -1.79 -14.37
N ILE A 317 -11.48 -2.79 -15.22
CA ILE A 317 -11.15 -2.71 -16.65
C ILE A 317 -12.05 -1.68 -17.34
N ALA A 318 -13.36 -1.69 -17.04
CA ALA A 318 -14.32 -0.74 -17.58
C ALA A 318 -13.99 0.71 -17.12
N CYS A 319 -13.75 0.90 -15.82
CA CYS A 319 -13.40 2.20 -15.25
C CYS A 319 -12.10 2.75 -15.85
N GLY A 320 -11.04 1.95 -15.89
CA GLY A 320 -9.75 2.33 -16.48
C GLY A 320 -9.85 2.65 -17.97
N ALA A 321 -10.52 1.80 -18.76
CA ALA A 321 -10.73 2.05 -20.19
C ALA A 321 -11.44 3.38 -20.45
N VAL A 322 -12.55 3.64 -19.76
CA VAL A 322 -13.30 4.90 -19.90
C VAL A 322 -12.47 6.09 -19.42
N HIS A 323 -11.82 5.99 -18.27
CA HIS A 323 -10.97 7.06 -17.73
C HIS A 323 -9.88 7.46 -18.73
N HIS A 324 -9.08 6.51 -19.20
CA HIS A 324 -7.96 6.78 -20.11
C HIS A 324 -8.43 7.21 -21.50
N HIS A 325 -9.55 6.68 -22.00
CA HIS A 325 -10.17 7.16 -23.24
C HIS A 325 -10.55 8.65 -23.14
N LEU A 326 -11.24 9.04 -22.05
CA LEU A 326 -11.63 10.43 -21.83
C LEU A 326 -10.42 11.35 -21.59
N VAL A 327 -9.35 10.86 -20.93
CA VAL A 327 -8.09 11.62 -20.78
C VAL A 327 -7.44 11.85 -22.14
N ALA A 328 -7.30 10.81 -22.97
CA ALA A 328 -6.71 10.92 -24.30
C ALA A 328 -7.48 11.88 -25.22
N ARG A 329 -8.78 12.08 -24.97
CA ARG A 329 -9.64 13.02 -25.69
C ARG A 329 -9.75 14.40 -25.06
N HIS A 330 -9.09 14.66 -23.93
CA HIS A 330 -9.22 15.89 -23.14
C HIS A 330 -10.66 16.15 -22.66
N GLU A 331 -11.43 15.08 -22.44
CA GLU A 331 -12.84 15.10 -22.05
C GLU A 331 -13.03 14.75 -20.55
N ARG A 332 -12.04 14.14 -19.88
CA ARG A 332 -12.19 13.59 -18.52
C ARG A 332 -12.64 14.60 -17.46
N THR A 333 -12.23 15.86 -17.56
CA THR A 333 -12.62 16.93 -16.61
C THR A 333 -14.08 17.34 -16.74
N ARG A 334 -14.79 16.91 -17.80
CA ARG A 334 -16.16 17.33 -18.11
C ARG A 334 -17.24 16.42 -17.52
N ILE A 335 -16.88 15.32 -16.86
CA ILE A 335 -17.84 14.36 -16.32
C ILE A 335 -17.31 13.65 -15.07
N GLY A 336 -18.19 13.26 -14.15
CA GLY A 336 -17.84 12.33 -13.07
C GLY A 336 -18.13 10.87 -13.44
N ILE A 337 -17.29 9.95 -12.97
CA ILE A 337 -17.39 8.50 -13.21
C ILE A 337 -17.78 7.79 -11.91
N ILE A 338 -19.00 7.29 -11.84
CA ILE A 338 -19.49 6.49 -10.71
C ILE A 338 -19.51 5.03 -11.12
N VAL A 339 -19.07 4.14 -10.24
CA VAL A 339 -19.01 2.70 -10.51
C VAL A 339 -20.00 1.97 -9.60
N GLU A 340 -21.05 1.38 -10.19
CA GLU A 340 -21.92 0.41 -9.51
C GLU A 340 -21.40 -0.99 -9.81
N SER A 341 -20.81 -1.62 -8.78
CA SER A 341 -20.04 -2.85 -8.94
C SER A 341 -20.49 -3.97 -8.02
N GLY A 342 -20.66 -5.15 -8.59
CA GLY A 342 -20.78 -6.40 -7.85
C GLY A 342 -19.43 -6.96 -7.39
N GLU A 343 -18.33 -6.66 -8.10
CA GLU A 343 -16.98 -7.16 -7.79
C GLU A 343 -16.33 -6.50 -6.56
N ALA A 344 -16.52 -5.18 -6.41
CA ALA A 344 -15.83 -4.36 -5.42
C ALA A 344 -16.25 -4.72 -3.98
N ARG A 345 -15.29 -5.08 -3.14
CA ARG A 345 -15.58 -5.59 -1.78
C ARG A 345 -14.43 -5.45 -0.78
N GLU A 346 -13.18 -5.38 -1.26
CA GLU A 346 -11.99 -5.21 -0.44
C GLU A 346 -11.44 -3.77 -0.52
N VAL A 347 -10.70 -3.34 0.51
CA VAL A 347 -10.00 -2.05 0.53
C VAL A 347 -9.14 -1.86 -0.72
N HIS A 348 -8.45 -2.93 -1.16
CA HIS A 348 -7.64 -2.90 -2.37
C HIS A 348 -8.44 -2.58 -3.64
N HIS A 349 -9.64 -3.17 -3.80
CA HIS A 349 -10.49 -2.93 -4.97
C HIS A 349 -10.93 -1.47 -5.03
N HIS A 350 -11.33 -0.90 -3.90
CA HIS A 350 -11.73 0.50 -3.81
C HIS A 350 -10.56 1.45 -4.12
N CYS A 351 -9.36 1.15 -3.62
CA CYS A 351 -8.16 1.91 -3.93
C CYS A 351 -7.79 1.85 -5.41
N LEU A 352 -7.93 0.68 -6.06
CA LEU A 352 -7.67 0.53 -7.49
C LEU A 352 -8.70 1.32 -8.31
N LEU A 353 -9.99 1.16 -8.04
CA LEU A 353 -11.04 1.87 -8.78
C LEU A 353 -10.85 3.39 -8.71
N VAL A 354 -10.58 3.96 -7.52
CA VAL A 354 -10.28 5.40 -7.40
C VAL A 354 -8.95 5.74 -8.07
N GLY A 355 -7.91 4.93 -7.87
CA GLY A 355 -6.58 5.13 -8.46
C GLY A 355 -6.56 5.14 -9.98
N TYR A 356 -7.56 4.52 -10.62
CA TYR A 356 -7.79 4.50 -12.07
C TYR A 356 -9.00 5.31 -12.53
N GLY A 357 -9.50 6.22 -11.68
CA GLY A 357 -10.35 7.33 -12.11
C GLY A 357 -11.82 7.30 -11.69
N ALA A 358 -12.25 6.36 -10.85
CA ALA A 358 -13.59 6.40 -10.25
C ALA A 358 -13.72 7.59 -9.27
N ASP A 359 -14.82 8.33 -9.39
CA ASP A 359 -15.22 9.41 -8.49
C ASP A 359 -15.99 8.89 -7.27
N ALA A 360 -16.82 7.87 -7.47
CA ALA A 360 -17.56 7.19 -6.42
C ALA A 360 -17.79 5.72 -6.77
N ILE A 361 -17.98 4.88 -5.74
CA ILE A 361 -18.11 3.43 -5.88
C ILE A 361 -19.31 2.97 -5.04
N ASN A 362 -20.25 2.26 -5.66
CA ASN A 362 -21.32 1.57 -4.99
C ASN A 362 -21.09 0.05 -5.05
N PRO A 363 -20.60 -0.58 -3.97
CA PRO A 363 -20.36 -2.02 -3.90
C PRO A 363 -21.62 -2.79 -3.50
N TYR A 364 -22.64 -2.77 -4.35
CA TYR A 364 -23.99 -3.22 -3.97
C TYR A 364 -24.04 -4.68 -3.51
N VAL A 365 -23.33 -5.60 -4.18
CA VAL A 365 -23.30 -7.03 -3.78
C VAL A 365 -22.60 -7.23 -2.43
N ALA A 366 -21.60 -6.41 -2.10
CA ALA A 366 -20.96 -6.50 -0.78
C ALA A 366 -21.92 -6.10 0.33
N PHE A 367 -22.75 -5.07 0.12
CA PHE A 367 -23.82 -4.70 1.06
C PHE A 367 -24.87 -5.80 1.18
N GLU A 368 -25.33 -6.37 0.06
CA GLU A 368 -26.28 -7.47 0.06
C GLU A 368 -25.73 -8.73 0.77
N ALA A 369 -24.45 -9.05 0.56
CA ALA A 369 -23.79 -10.20 1.19
C ALA A 369 -23.71 -10.07 2.72
N VAL A 370 -23.35 -8.88 3.22
CA VAL A 370 -23.32 -8.61 4.67
C VAL A 370 -24.75 -8.58 5.25
N TRP A 371 -25.72 -8.06 4.50
CA TRP A 371 -27.12 -8.08 4.89
C TRP A 371 -27.66 -9.52 5.00
N GLN A 372 -27.39 -10.37 4.01
CA GLN A 372 -27.76 -11.79 4.06
C GLN A 372 -27.09 -12.50 5.25
N ALA A 373 -25.79 -12.25 5.50
CA ALA A 373 -25.09 -12.83 6.66
C ALA A 373 -25.73 -12.42 8.01
N LEU A 374 -26.26 -11.20 8.11
CA LEU A 374 -27.06 -10.77 9.27
C LEU A 374 -28.38 -11.56 9.38
N GLN A 375 -29.07 -11.80 8.25
CA GLN A 375 -30.30 -12.60 8.26
C GLN A 375 -30.03 -14.05 8.69
N ASP A 376 -28.90 -14.61 8.26
CA ASP A 376 -28.44 -15.97 8.58
C ASP A 376 -27.92 -16.12 10.02
N GLY A 377 -27.85 -15.01 10.79
CA GLY A 377 -27.42 -15.03 12.19
C GLY A 377 -25.91 -15.08 12.40
N LEU A 378 -25.11 -14.75 11.37
CA LEU A 378 -23.64 -14.66 11.47
C LEU A 378 -23.17 -13.33 12.09
N LEU A 379 -24.04 -12.33 12.15
CA LEU A 379 -23.81 -11.02 12.76
C LEU A 379 -24.86 -10.72 13.83
N ASP A 380 -24.49 -9.91 14.81
CA ASP A 380 -25.39 -9.53 15.90
C ASP A 380 -26.43 -8.49 15.44
N LYS A 381 -27.71 -8.89 15.43
CA LYS A 381 -28.86 -8.03 15.10
C LYS A 381 -29.07 -6.87 16.08
N GLN A 382 -28.49 -6.93 17.29
CA GLN A 382 -28.52 -5.80 18.23
C GLN A 382 -27.55 -4.68 17.84
N VAL A 383 -26.41 -5.06 17.27
CA VAL A 383 -25.38 -4.13 16.75
C VAL A 383 -25.81 -3.60 15.38
N PHE A 384 -26.20 -4.49 14.48
CA PHE A 384 -26.61 -4.15 13.11
C PHE A 384 -28.13 -4.23 12.97
N ARG A 385 -28.81 -3.13 13.31
CA ARG A 385 -30.28 -3.10 13.39
C ARG A 385 -30.96 -2.93 12.04
N ASN A 386 -30.28 -2.32 11.08
CA ASN A 386 -30.80 -1.98 9.75
C ASN A 386 -29.66 -1.84 8.73
N SER A 387 -30.00 -1.70 7.45
CA SER A 387 -29.03 -1.58 6.36
C SER A 387 -28.08 -0.39 6.55
N ALA A 388 -28.61 0.74 7.02
CA ALA A 388 -27.82 1.94 7.29
C ALA A 388 -26.70 1.68 8.31
N SER A 389 -26.94 0.88 9.36
CA SER A 389 -25.90 0.52 10.33
C SER A 389 -24.79 -0.35 9.72
N ILE A 390 -25.12 -1.24 8.78
CA ILE A 390 -24.13 -2.04 8.03
C ILE A 390 -23.33 -1.15 7.09
N VAL A 391 -24.00 -0.30 6.31
CA VAL A 391 -23.36 0.64 5.39
C VAL A 391 -22.42 1.58 6.14
N ALA A 392 -22.83 2.10 7.30
CA ALA A 392 -21.98 2.97 8.12
C ALA A 392 -20.73 2.24 8.63
N ALA A 393 -20.86 0.99 9.10
CA ALA A 393 -19.72 0.18 9.54
C ALA A 393 -18.78 -0.14 8.38
N TYR A 394 -19.33 -0.50 7.22
CA TYR A 394 -18.58 -0.77 5.99
C TYR A 394 -17.82 0.46 5.50
N LYS A 395 -18.50 1.62 5.33
CA LYS A 395 -17.87 2.89 4.94
C LYS A 395 -16.77 3.28 5.92
N LYS A 396 -17.01 3.17 7.23
CA LYS A 396 -15.99 3.46 8.26
C LYS A 396 -14.75 2.56 8.12
N ALA A 397 -14.95 1.26 7.95
CA ALA A 397 -13.86 0.30 7.84
C ALA A 397 -13.04 0.49 6.56
N VAL A 398 -13.72 0.62 5.42
CA VAL A 398 -13.10 0.88 4.12
C VAL A 398 -12.39 2.22 4.14
N GLY A 399 -12.99 3.27 4.68
CA GLY A 399 -12.37 4.58 4.77
C GLY A 399 -11.05 4.56 5.53
N LYS A 400 -11.01 3.90 6.70
CA LYS A 400 -9.76 3.68 7.45
C LYS A 400 -8.73 2.88 6.65
N GLY A 401 -9.17 1.84 5.93
CA GLY A 401 -8.31 1.05 5.06
C GLY A 401 -7.72 1.87 3.91
N MET A 402 -8.54 2.68 3.23
CA MET A 402 -8.11 3.53 2.12
C MET A 402 -7.12 4.59 2.58
N LEU A 403 -7.40 5.27 3.71
CA LEU A 403 -6.46 6.20 4.34
C LEU A 403 -5.12 5.51 4.62
N LYS A 404 -5.13 4.27 5.10
CA LYS A 404 -3.91 3.49 5.33
C LYS A 404 -3.13 3.21 4.05
N VAL A 405 -3.81 2.84 2.96
CA VAL A 405 -3.18 2.58 1.65
C VAL A 405 -2.58 3.86 1.08
N MET A 406 -3.31 4.98 1.09
CA MET A 406 -2.81 6.29 0.64
C MET A 406 -1.58 6.73 1.45
N ALA A 407 -1.65 6.53 2.77
CA ALA A 407 -0.57 6.88 3.68
C ALA A 407 0.73 6.10 3.42
N LYS A 408 0.68 4.90 2.81
CA LYS A 408 1.89 4.14 2.44
C LYS A 408 2.82 4.94 1.53
N MET A 409 2.27 5.76 0.63
CA MET A 409 3.02 6.64 -0.27
C MET A 409 3.18 8.06 0.30
N GLY A 410 2.66 8.33 1.50
CA GLY A 410 2.66 9.66 2.09
C GLY A 410 1.62 10.62 1.49
N ILE A 411 0.54 10.09 0.92
CA ILE A 411 -0.55 10.89 0.33
C ILE A 411 -1.64 11.12 1.38
N SER A 412 -1.98 12.39 1.63
CA SER A 412 -2.97 12.82 2.61
C SER A 412 -4.40 12.87 2.05
N THR A 413 -4.58 13.19 0.78
CA THR A 413 -5.93 13.46 0.23
C THR A 413 -6.32 12.50 -0.88
N LEU A 414 -7.57 12.04 -0.85
CA LEU A 414 -8.13 11.16 -1.88
C LEU A 414 -8.12 11.83 -3.25
N GLN A 415 -8.28 13.16 -3.29
CA GLN A 415 -8.27 13.95 -4.51
C GLN A 415 -6.94 13.80 -5.26
N SER A 416 -5.81 13.86 -4.55
CA SER A 416 -4.47 13.62 -5.12
C SER A 416 -4.22 12.16 -5.48
N TYR A 417 -4.89 11.22 -4.79
CA TYR A 417 -4.73 9.79 -5.02
C TYR A 417 -5.53 9.31 -6.25
N LYS A 418 -6.66 9.95 -6.54
CA LYS A 418 -7.54 9.64 -7.66
C LYS A 418 -6.80 9.83 -8.99
N GLY A 419 -6.77 8.79 -9.81
CA GLY A 419 -6.07 8.80 -11.10
C GLY A 419 -4.53 8.77 -11.01
N ALA A 420 -3.94 8.74 -9.81
CA ALA A 420 -2.49 8.78 -9.63
C ALA A 420 -1.78 7.45 -9.94
N GLN A 421 -2.53 6.35 -10.09
CA GLN A 421 -1.99 5.02 -10.44
C GLN A 421 -0.83 4.56 -9.53
N ILE A 422 -1.01 4.61 -8.21
CA ILE A 422 0.00 4.21 -7.19
C ILE A 422 0.11 2.68 -7.08
N PHE A 423 0.30 2.02 -8.22
CA PHE A 423 0.32 0.57 -8.36
C PHE A 423 1.35 0.14 -9.40
N GLU A 424 1.83 -1.09 -9.28
CA GLU A 424 2.53 -1.81 -10.34
C GLU A 424 1.74 -3.08 -10.71
N ALA A 425 1.63 -3.36 -12.00
CA ALA A 425 1.04 -4.59 -12.51
C ALA A 425 2.12 -5.68 -12.63
N VAL A 426 1.76 -6.91 -12.25
CA VAL A 426 2.62 -8.09 -12.38
C VAL A 426 1.87 -9.15 -13.17
N GLY A 427 2.36 -9.46 -14.38
CA GLY A 427 1.79 -10.49 -15.24
C GLY A 427 0.67 -10.03 -16.15
N LEU A 428 0.50 -8.72 -16.38
CA LEU A 428 -0.43 -8.18 -17.37
C LEU A 428 0.30 -7.78 -18.65
N ALA A 429 -0.23 -8.17 -19.81
CA ALA A 429 0.31 -7.80 -21.10
C ALA A 429 0.03 -6.34 -21.47
N SER A 430 0.85 -5.81 -22.39
CA SER A 430 0.73 -4.42 -22.85
C SER A 430 -0.62 -4.10 -23.48
N ASP A 431 -1.32 -5.07 -24.10
CA ASP A 431 -2.63 -4.83 -24.69
C ASP A 431 -3.66 -4.33 -23.65
N ILE A 432 -3.65 -4.90 -22.44
CA ILE A 432 -4.49 -4.47 -21.32
C ILE A 432 -3.97 -3.14 -20.76
N ILE A 433 -2.67 -3.01 -20.51
CA ILE A 433 -2.06 -1.81 -19.90
C ILE A 433 -2.29 -0.58 -20.78
N ASP A 434 -1.97 -0.68 -22.07
CA ASP A 434 -2.03 0.43 -23.02
C ASP A 434 -3.48 0.87 -23.33
N ARG A 435 -4.47 0.02 -23.04
CA ARG A 435 -5.89 0.31 -23.25
C ARG A 435 -6.60 0.77 -21.99
N CYS A 436 -6.26 0.21 -20.84
CA CYS A 436 -7.04 0.38 -19.61
C CYS A 436 -6.27 1.07 -18.47
N PHE A 437 -4.93 1.09 -18.48
CA PHE A 437 -4.10 1.48 -17.33
C PHE A 437 -2.83 2.23 -17.77
N VAL A 438 -2.98 3.18 -18.71
CA VAL A 438 -1.86 3.81 -19.42
C VAL A 438 -0.90 4.49 -18.44
N GLY A 439 0.37 4.09 -18.51
CA GLY A 439 1.45 4.60 -17.65
C GLY A 439 1.79 3.69 -16.46
N THR A 440 0.97 2.67 -16.19
CA THR A 440 1.27 1.69 -15.14
C THR A 440 2.44 0.79 -15.54
N ALA A 441 3.40 0.60 -14.65
CA ALA A 441 4.50 -0.34 -14.87
C ALA A 441 3.99 -1.78 -14.94
N SER A 442 4.42 -2.54 -15.96
CA SER A 442 4.21 -3.99 -16.08
C SER A 442 5.45 -4.66 -16.65
N ARG A 443 6.47 -4.85 -15.80
CA ARG A 443 7.80 -5.34 -16.22
C ARG A 443 7.80 -6.82 -16.62
N VAL A 444 6.94 -7.60 -15.99
CA VAL A 444 6.70 -9.00 -16.33
C VAL A 444 5.33 -9.05 -16.98
N GLN A 445 5.31 -9.12 -18.31
CA GLN A 445 4.07 -9.26 -19.07
C GLN A 445 3.54 -10.69 -18.99
N GLY A 446 2.26 -10.88 -19.32
CA GLY A 446 1.63 -12.19 -19.28
C GLY A 446 0.23 -12.21 -19.87
N VAL A 447 -0.77 -12.16 -18.99
CA VAL A 447 -2.20 -12.26 -19.30
C VAL A 447 -2.63 -11.14 -20.25
N SER A 448 -3.18 -11.53 -21.38
CA SER A 448 -3.79 -10.67 -22.40
C SER A 448 -5.32 -10.75 -22.34
N PHE A 449 -6.03 -9.93 -23.11
CA PHE A 449 -7.50 -9.92 -23.11
C PHE A 449 -8.15 -11.29 -23.35
N PRO A 450 -7.68 -12.15 -24.27
CA PRO A 450 -8.24 -13.49 -24.45
C PRO A 450 -8.16 -14.36 -23.19
N VAL A 451 -7.06 -14.27 -22.43
CA VAL A 451 -6.89 -15.02 -21.17
C VAL A 451 -7.80 -14.45 -20.10
N LEU A 452 -7.85 -13.11 -19.97
CA LEU A 452 -8.75 -12.44 -19.04
C LEU A 452 -10.22 -12.81 -19.28
N PHE A 453 -10.65 -12.88 -20.54
CA PHE A 453 -12.00 -13.33 -20.90
C PHE A 453 -12.28 -14.75 -20.41
N GLU A 454 -11.34 -15.68 -20.60
CA GLU A 454 -11.49 -17.06 -20.15
C GLU A 454 -11.55 -17.15 -18.62
N GLU A 455 -10.75 -16.37 -17.90
CA GLU A 455 -10.82 -16.28 -16.43
C GLU A 455 -12.19 -15.77 -15.97
N MET A 456 -12.69 -14.68 -16.58
CA MET A 456 -14.01 -14.13 -16.30
C MET A 456 -15.12 -15.14 -16.59
N LYS A 457 -15.04 -15.84 -17.73
CA LYS A 457 -16.01 -16.85 -18.14
C LYS A 457 -16.05 -18.01 -17.14
N ARG A 458 -14.90 -18.51 -16.70
CA ARG A 458 -14.82 -19.58 -15.69
C ARG A 458 -15.51 -19.19 -14.39
N ARG A 459 -15.31 -17.96 -13.89
CA ARG A 459 -16.03 -17.48 -12.68
C ARG A 459 -17.52 -17.35 -12.93
N HIS A 460 -17.88 -16.75 -14.06
CA HIS A 460 -19.28 -16.56 -14.42
C HIS A 460 -20.04 -17.89 -14.50
N GLU A 461 -19.43 -18.94 -15.04
CA GLU A 461 -20.02 -20.28 -15.14
C GLU A 461 -20.15 -21.03 -13.80
N ILE A 462 -19.50 -20.55 -12.73
CA ILE A 462 -19.77 -21.05 -11.37
C ILE A 462 -21.13 -20.55 -10.89
N GLY A 463 -21.42 -19.26 -11.09
CA GLY A 463 -22.69 -18.63 -10.71
C GLY A 463 -23.84 -18.95 -11.67
N TYR A 464 -23.54 -19.05 -12.97
CA TYR A 464 -24.48 -19.31 -14.05
C TYR A 464 -24.02 -20.52 -14.87
N PRO A 465 -24.18 -21.75 -14.35
CA PRO A 465 -23.70 -22.95 -15.02
C PRO A 465 -24.44 -23.17 -16.35
N PRO A 466 -23.76 -23.63 -17.42
CA PRO A 466 -24.35 -23.83 -18.75
C PRO A 466 -25.43 -24.93 -18.78
N ARG A 467 -25.49 -25.77 -17.74
CA ARG A 467 -26.57 -26.73 -17.52
C ARG A 467 -27.06 -26.57 -16.09
N PRO A 468 -28.38 -26.58 -15.85
CA PRO A 468 -28.91 -26.57 -14.49
C PRO A 468 -28.42 -27.82 -13.77
N GLN A 469 -27.64 -27.63 -12.71
CA GLN A 469 -27.20 -28.69 -11.82
C GLN A 469 -27.95 -28.54 -10.50
N ASN A 470 -28.38 -29.64 -9.89
CA ASN A 470 -28.92 -29.66 -8.52
C ASN A 470 -27.78 -29.49 -7.50
N LEU A 471 -26.95 -28.47 -7.66
CA LEU A 471 -25.89 -28.11 -6.72
C LEU A 471 -26.47 -27.21 -5.64
N ILE A 472 -26.05 -27.44 -4.40
CA ILE A 472 -26.30 -26.49 -3.31
C ILE A 472 -25.48 -25.23 -3.64
N PRO A 473 -26.10 -24.04 -3.71
CA PRO A 473 -25.41 -22.81 -4.04
C PRO A 473 -24.53 -22.41 -2.83
N LEU A 474 -23.29 -22.90 -2.81
CA LEU A 474 -22.28 -22.59 -1.81
C LEU A 474 -21.18 -21.78 -2.46
N LEU A 475 -20.64 -20.81 -1.73
CA LEU A 475 -19.47 -20.07 -2.20
C LEU A 475 -18.26 -21.02 -2.28
N PRO A 476 -17.41 -20.88 -3.32
CA PRO A 476 -16.18 -21.65 -3.40
C PRO A 476 -15.22 -21.29 -2.26
N ASN A 477 -14.33 -22.23 -1.93
CA ASN A 477 -13.23 -22.02 -0.99
C ASN A 477 -11.91 -22.44 -1.66
N PRO A 478 -11.33 -21.58 -2.49
CA PRO A 478 -10.12 -21.91 -3.25
C PRO A 478 -8.87 -21.94 -2.38
N GLY A 479 -8.89 -21.48 -1.12
CA GLY A 479 -7.69 -21.40 -0.30
C GLY A 479 -6.76 -20.29 -0.78
N ASP A 480 -7.26 -19.07 -0.90
CA ASP A 480 -6.47 -17.88 -1.24
C ASP A 480 -5.69 -17.37 -0.02
N ILE A 481 -6.26 -17.48 1.18
CA ILE A 481 -5.64 -17.00 2.42
C ILE A 481 -4.94 -18.15 3.13
N HIS A 482 -5.63 -19.27 3.31
CA HIS A 482 -5.08 -20.47 3.93
C HIS A 482 -4.98 -21.61 2.93
N TRP A 483 -3.90 -22.39 3.03
CA TRP A 483 -3.77 -23.62 2.26
C TRP A 483 -4.98 -24.55 2.47
N ARG A 484 -5.51 -25.06 1.36
CA ARG A 484 -6.59 -26.05 1.34
C ARG A 484 -6.25 -27.18 0.37
N ARG A 485 -6.62 -28.40 0.73
CA ARG A 485 -6.53 -29.54 -0.20
C ARG A 485 -7.43 -29.29 -1.42
N GLY A 486 -6.86 -29.31 -2.62
CA GLY A 486 -7.57 -29.00 -3.87
C GLY A 486 -7.73 -27.50 -4.15
N GLY A 487 -7.24 -26.65 -3.25
CA GLY A 487 -7.18 -25.21 -3.39
C GLY A 487 -6.09 -24.74 -4.37
N ASP A 488 -5.74 -23.46 -4.29
CA ASP A 488 -4.63 -22.88 -5.02
C ASP A 488 -3.27 -23.32 -4.43
N SER A 489 -2.21 -23.08 -5.20
CA SER A 489 -0.85 -23.41 -4.79
C SER A 489 -0.34 -22.45 -3.71
N HIS A 490 0.14 -23.02 -2.60
CA HIS A 490 0.94 -22.31 -1.61
C HIS A 490 2.36 -22.88 -1.57
N MET A 491 3.34 -22.03 -1.27
CA MET A 491 4.73 -22.47 -1.11
C MET A 491 4.92 -23.34 0.13
N TRP A 492 4.13 -23.12 1.18
CA TRP A 492 4.06 -24.00 2.35
C TRP A 492 2.79 -24.86 2.29
N ASP A 493 3.00 -26.16 2.32
CA ASP A 493 1.96 -27.18 2.37
C ASP A 493 2.30 -28.24 3.43
N PRO A 494 1.39 -29.15 3.77
CA PRO A 494 1.66 -30.16 4.79
C PRO A 494 2.87 -31.05 4.50
N GLU A 495 3.20 -31.29 3.23
CA GLU A 495 4.30 -32.19 2.82
C GLU A 495 5.66 -31.50 2.98
N THR A 496 5.79 -30.26 2.51
CA THR A 496 6.98 -29.43 2.75
C THR A 496 7.26 -29.27 4.24
N ILE A 497 6.24 -28.93 5.03
CA ILE A 497 6.40 -28.73 6.49
C ILE A 497 6.81 -30.02 7.19
N ALA A 498 6.13 -31.14 6.90
CA ALA A 498 6.41 -32.41 7.56
C ALA A 498 7.83 -32.91 7.25
N ASN A 499 8.24 -32.90 5.97
CA ASN A 499 9.57 -33.35 5.58
C ASN A 499 10.69 -32.48 6.17
N LEU A 500 10.52 -31.15 6.20
CA LEU A 500 11.49 -30.25 6.82
C LEU A 500 11.61 -30.47 8.34
N GLN A 501 10.49 -30.69 9.03
CA GLN A 501 10.51 -31.00 10.47
C GLN A 501 11.17 -32.34 10.77
N VAL A 502 10.96 -33.37 9.95
CA VAL A 502 11.65 -34.66 10.10
C VAL A 502 13.15 -34.47 9.87
N ALA A 503 13.53 -33.85 8.74
CA ALA A 503 14.93 -33.61 8.39
C ALA A 503 15.70 -32.91 9.52
N THR A 504 15.13 -31.86 10.10
CA THR A 504 15.77 -31.05 11.14
C THR A 504 15.77 -31.72 12.52
N ARG A 505 14.72 -32.50 12.88
CA ARG A 505 14.64 -33.16 14.19
C ARG A 505 15.47 -34.43 14.28
N THR A 506 15.59 -35.18 13.18
CA THR A 506 16.29 -36.49 13.16
C THR A 506 17.62 -36.43 12.42
N ASN A 507 18.00 -35.27 11.88
CA ASN A 507 19.17 -35.10 11.01
C ASN A 507 19.13 -36.05 9.80
N ASP A 508 17.95 -36.18 9.17
CA ASP A 508 17.70 -37.07 8.04
C ASP A 508 17.85 -36.32 6.71
N GLU A 509 18.93 -36.63 6.00
CA GLU A 509 19.24 -36.03 4.70
C GLU A 509 18.24 -36.44 3.60
N SER A 510 17.72 -37.67 3.63
CA SER A 510 16.71 -38.14 2.67
C SER A 510 15.42 -37.32 2.81
N ALA A 511 15.02 -37.03 4.05
CA ALA A 511 13.88 -36.15 4.32
C ALA A 511 14.12 -34.71 3.83
N TYR A 512 15.35 -34.18 3.97
CA TYR A 512 15.68 -32.87 3.41
C TYR A 512 15.57 -32.86 1.89
N TRP A 513 16.09 -33.87 1.19
CA TRP A 513 15.99 -33.95 -0.26
C TRP A 513 14.54 -34.12 -0.75
N LYS A 514 13.69 -34.86 -0.01
CA LYS A 514 12.24 -34.89 -0.29
C LYS A 514 11.60 -33.51 -0.14
N PHE A 515 11.91 -32.80 0.94
CA PHE A 515 11.47 -31.41 1.15
C PHE A 515 11.93 -30.51 0.00
N ALA A 516 13.23 -30.50 -0.31
CA ALA A 516 13.83 -29.63 -1.30
C ALA A 516 13.30 -29.92 -2.70
N ASN A 517 13.16 -31.19 -3.08
CA ASN A 517 12.60 -31.57 -4.38
C ASN A 517 11.15 -31.11 -4.49
N HIS A 518 10.30 -31.45 -3.52
CA HIS A 518 8.88 -31.02 -3.52
C HIS A 518 8.74 -29.50 -3.54
N ALA A 519 9.48 -28.79 -2.69
CA ALA A 519 9.46 -27.33 -2.66
C ALA A 519 9.93 -26.70 -3.98
N ASN A 520 10.94 -27.27 -4.64
CA ASN A 520 11.49 -26.73 -5.89
C ASN A 520 10.63 -27.05 -7.11
N THR A 521 10.19 -28.30 -7.27
CA THR A 521 9.54 -28.77 -8.50
C THR A 521 8.03 -28.55 -8.51
N GLU A 522 7.40 -28.48 -7.34
CA GLU A 522 5.96 -28.30 -7.21
C GLU A 522 5.62 -26.90 -6.72
N SER A 523 5.91 -26.58 -5.45
CA SER A 523 5.33 -25.39 -4.80
C SER A 523 5.92 -24.08 -5.31
N THR A 524 7.25 -23.97 -5.38
CA THR A 524 7.94 -22.77 -5.89
C THR A 524 7.70 -22.57 -7.38
N ARG A 525 7.70 -23.66 -8.17
CA ARG A 525 7.47 -23.64 -9.62
C ARG A 525 6.09 -23.08 -9.98
N ARG A 526 5.05 -23.45 -9.24
CA ARG A 526 3.69 -22.95 -9.46
C ARG A 526 3.43 -21.56 -8.88
N ALA A 527 4.26 -21.10 -7.95
CA ALA A 527 3.93 -19.88 -7.18
C ALA A 527 4.77 -18.64 -7.53
N THR A 528 6.00 -18.80 -8.04
CA THR A 528 6.99 -17.71 -8.07
C THR A 528 7.75 -17.59 -9.39
N LEU A 529 8.33 -16.42 -9.66
CA LEU A 529 9.12 -16.16 -10.87
C LEU A 529 10.39 -17.01 -10.94
N ARG A 530 11.13 -17.18 -9.83
CA ARG A 530 12.29 -18.09 -9.79
C ARG A 530 11.92 -19.55 -10.01
N GLY A 531 10.66 -19.90 -9.83
CA GLY A 531 10.12 -21.22 -10.14
C GLY A 531 10.13 -21.54 -11.64
N LEU A 532 10.08 -20.51 -12.50
CA LEU A 532 10.08 -20.64 -13.95
C LEU A 532 11.49 -20.72 -14.55
N MET A 533 12.53 -20.45 -13.76
CA MET A 533 13.92 -20.43 -14.20
C MET A 533 14.54 -21.83 -14.11
N GLU A 534 15.50 -22.15 -14.96
CA GLU A 534 16.28 -23.39 -14.88
C GLU A 534 17.77 -23.09 -14.99
N PHE A 535 18.60 -23.93 -14.34
CA PHE A 535 20.04 -23.87 -14.55
C PHE A 535 20.37 -24.62 -15.83
N ARG A 536 21.31 -24.07 -16.60
CA ARG A 536 21.84 -24.78 -17.77
C ARG A 536 22.92 -25.75 -17.29
N ASP A 537 22.76 -27.02 -17.63
CA ASP A 537 23.78 -28.04 -17.39
C ASP A 537 25.06 -27.74 -18.17
N VAL A 538 26.20 -28.09 -17.58
CA VAL A 538 27.53 -27.99 -18.19
C VAL A 538 28.08 -29.37 -18.50
N ASP A 539 28.82 -29.50 -19.61
CA ASP A 539 29.34 -30.80 -20.07
C ASP A 539 30.36 -31.43 -19.10
N GLN A 540 31.03 -30.60 -18.30
CA GLN A 540 32.04 -31.02 -17.32
C GLN A 540 31.78 -30.34 -15.96
N PRO A 541 31.03 -30.98 -15.04
CA PRO A 541 30.86 -30.47 -13.68
C PRO A 541 32.16 -30.59 -12.88
N CYS A 542 32.39 -29.68 -11.93
CA CYS A 542 33.49 -29.80 -10.97
C CYS A 542 33.17 -30.84 -9.88
N ASP A 543 34.20 -31.37 -9.22
CA ASP A 543 34.02 -32.20 -8.03
C ASP A 543 33.45 -31.34 -6.88
N ILE A 544 32.51 -31.89 -6.11
CA ILE A 544 31.95 -31.22 -4.92
C ILE A 544 33.05 -30.90 -3.89
N ALA A 545 34.14 -31.66 -3.87
CA ALA A 545 35.30 -31.39 -3.01
C ALA A 545 36.04 -30.09 -3.36
N GLU A 546 35.87 -29.57 -4.58
CA GLU A 546 36.43 -28.27 -5.01
C GLU A 546 35.54 -27.08 -4.61
N VAL A 547 34.30 -27.34 -4.20
CA VAL A 547 33.34 -26.31 -3.80
C VAL A 547 33.68 -25.78 -2.41
N GLU A 548 33.39 -24.49 -2.19
CA GLU A 548 33.52 -23.85 -0.89
C GLU A 548 32.80 -24.67 0.22
N PRO A 549 33.43 -24.97 1.36
CA PRO A 549 32.81 -25.77 2.41
C PRO A 549 31.53 -25.14 2.97
N ALA A 550 30.56 -25.97 3.38
CA ALA A 550 29.29 -25.50 3.95
C ALA A 550 29.47 -24.55 5.16
N ALA A 551 30.50 -24.78 5.99
CA ALA A 551 30.84 -23.92 7.13
C ALA A 551 31.32 -22.51 6.73
N ALA A 552 31.74 -22.30 5.48
CA ALA A 552 32.05 -20.98 4.94
C ALA A 552 30.82 -20.35 4.25
N ILE A 553 30.04 -21.15 3.51
CA ILE A 553 28.79 -20.71 2.86
C ILE A 553 27.78 -20.18 3.90
N VAL A 554 27.59 -20.89 5.02
CA VAL A 554 26.60 -20.53 6.06
C VAL A 554 26.84 -19.15 6.68
N LYS A 555 28.06 -18.61 6.58
CA LYS A 555 28.40 -17.26 7.07
C LYS A 555 27.70 -16.16 6.26
N ARG A 556 27.24 -16.47 5.05
CA ARG A 556 26.42 -15.60 4.20
C ARG A 556 24.94 -15.63 4.57
N PHE A 557 24.54 -16.51 5.50
CA PHE A 557 23.15 -16.66 5.90
C PHE A 557 22.88 -15.89 7.19
N CYS A 558 21.69 -15.28 7.24
CA CYS A 558 21.17 -14.69 8.45
C CYS A 558 19.73 -15.14 8.73
N THR A 559 19.35 -15.14 10.00
CA THR A 559 17.93 -15.28 10.34
C THR A 559 17.24 -13.93 10.14
N GLY A 560 16.04 -13.96 9.58
CA GLY A 560 15.23 -12.77 9.35
C GLY A 560 14.90 -12.04 10.66
N ALA A 561 14.60 -10.75 10.50
CA ALA A 561 14.32 -9.84 11.61
C ALA A 561 12.94 -10.13 12.25
N MET A 562 12.88 -11.03 13.22
CA MET A 562 11.67 -11.39 13.96
C MET A 562 11.76 -10.86 15.39
N SER A 563 10.85 -9.96 15.77
CA SER A 563 10.94 -9.31 17.09
C SER A 563 10.61 -10.25 18.24
N PHE A 564 11.34 -10.14 19.34
CA PHE A 564 10.86 -10.64 20.63
C PHE A 564 9.51 -9.98 20.98
N GLY A 565 8.52 -10.82 21.26
CA GLY A 565 7.10 -10.45 21.40
C GLY A 565 6.23 -10.90 20.23
N SER A 566 6.76 -10.88 18.99
CA SER A 566 6.11 -11.57 17.87
C SER A 566 6.29 -13.08 18.01
N ILE A 567 7.54 -13.49 18.27
CA ILE A 567 7.94 -14.85 18.63
C ILE A 567 8.37 -14.89 20.11
N SER A 568 8.40 -16.10 20.68
CA SER A 568 8.77 -16.29 22.09
C SER A 568 10.26 -16.03 22.33
N ALA A 569 10.65 -15.88 23.60
CA ALA A 569 12.05 -15.74 23.99
C ALA A 569 12.86 -16.98 23.59
N GLU A 570 12.30 -18.17 23.79
CA GLU A 570 12.93 -19.44 23.48
C GLU A 570 13.25 -19.55 21.98
N SER A 571 12.29 -19.23 21.11
CA SER A 571 12.53 -19.21 19.66
C SER A 571 13.60 -18.18 19.28
N HIS A 572 13.50 -16.96 19.82
CA HIS A 572 14.42 -15.87 19.50
C HIS A 572 15.87 -16.15 19.93
N GLU A 573 16.05 -16.65 21.15
CA GLU A 573 17.36 -17.02 21.69
C GLU A 573 17.94 -18.26 21.00
N THR A 574 17.11 -19.24 20.65
CA THR A 574 17.56 -20.44 19.93
C THR A 574 18.16 -20.09 18.57
N LEU A 575 17.51 -19.19 17.83
CA LEU A 575 18.03 -18.69 16.55
C LEU A 575 19.38 -17.98 16.73
N ALA A 576 19.51 -17.15 17.77
CA ALA A 576 20.77 -16.47 18.05
C ALA A 576 21.90 -17.45 18.40
N ILE A 577 21.65 -18.41 19.28
CA ILE A 577 22.64 -19.45 19.64
C ILE A 577 23.05 -20.25 18.40
N ALA A 578 22.09 -20.68 17.58
CA ALA A 578 22.36 -21.46 16.38
C ALA A 578 23.25 -20.69 15.40
N MET A 579 22.89 -19.45 15.06
CA MET A 579 23.67 -18.65 14.12
C MET A 579 25.06 -18.30 14.63
N ASN A 580 25.19 -17.99 15.93
CA ASN A 580 26.49 -17.71 16.55
C ASN A 580 27.41 -18.94 16.52
N ARG A 581 26.89 -20.15 16.72
CA ARG A 581 27.66 -21.40 16.59
C ARG A 581 28.12 -21.65 15.15
N LEU A 582 27.27 -21.33 14.18
CA LEU A 582 27.54 -21.53 12.75
C LEU A 582 28.44 -20.42 12.17
N GLY A 583 28.63 -19.31 12.88
CA GLY A 583 29.34 -18.13 12.39
C GLY A 583 28.56 -17.30 11.35
N GLY A 584 27.25 -17.55 11.21
CA GLY A 584 26.34 -16.66 10.51
C GLY A 584 25.76 -15.60 11.46
N LYS A 585 24.64 -14.98 11.10
CA LYS A 585 24.10 -13.84 11.86
C LYS A 585 22.63 -14.03 12.22
N SER A 586 22.22 -13.70 13.45
CA SER A 586 20.81 -13.54 13.79
C SER A 586 20.44 -12.06 13.92
N ASN A 587 19.16 -11.75 13.76
CA ASN A 587 18.63 -10.38 13.80
C ASN A 587 17.59 -10.23 14.92
N THR A 588 17.68 -9.16 15.70
CA THR A 588 16.77 -8.89 16.81
C THR A 588 15.32 -8.66 16.40
N GLY A 589 15.09 -8.17 15.18
CA GLY A 589 13.83 -7.50 14.84
C GLY A 589 13.63 -6.22 15.64
N GLU A 590 12.42 -5.65 15.54
CA GLU A 590 12.05 -4.34 16.08
C GLU A 590 11.74 -4.33 17.59
N GLY A 591 12.01 -5.43 18.30
CA GLY A 591 11.53 -5.64 19.67
C GLY A 591 12.48 -5.25 20.79
N GLY A 592 13.69 -4.80 20.46
CA GLY A 592 14.81 -4.70 21.41
C GLY A 592 15.46 -6.05 21.71
N GLU A 593 16.46 -6.05 22.59
CA GLU A 593 17.10 -7.27 23.10
C GLU A 593 17.47 -7.07 24.57
N ASP A 594 17.24 -8.11 25.40
CA ASP A 594 17.62 -8.09 26.81
C ASP A 594 19.16 -7.97 26.95
N PRO A 595 19.69 -6.95 27.66
CA PRO A 595 21.12 -6.78 27.91
C PRO A 595 21.81 -7.99 28.55
N LEU A 596 21.08 -8.85 29.28
CA LEU A 596 21.64 -10.07 29.86
C LEU A 596 22.17 -11.04 28.79
N ARG A 597 21.66 -10.94 27.55
CA ARG A 597 22.10 -11.78 26.42
C ARG A 597 23.48 -11.39 25.88
N PHE A 598 24.01 -10.23 26.25
CA PHE A 598 25.28 -9.73 25.71
C PHE A 598 26.49 -10.45 26.33
N ALA A 599 26.32 -10.97 27.54
CA ALA A 599 27.30 -11.84 28.17
C ALA A 599 27.20 -13.26 27.60
N PRO A 600 28.32 -13.88 27.18
CA PRO A 600 28.34 -15.30 26.85
C PRO A 600 27.87 -16.17 28.01
N MET A 601 27.21 -17.28 27.68
CA MET A 601 26.81 -18.31 28.63
C MET A 601 28.02 -19.06 29.17
N ALA A 602 27.86 -19.72 30.32
CA ALA A 602 28.92 -20.49 30.96
C ALA A 602 29.48 -21.63 30.08
N ASN A 603 28.70 -22.14 29.13
CA ASN A 603 29.11 -23.17 28.18
C ASN A 603 29.78 -22.61 26.90
N GLY A 604 29.99 -21.29 26.81
CA GLY A 604 30.57 -20.61 25.65
C GLY A 604 29.57 -20.18 24.58
N ASP A 605 28.30 -20.56 24.68
CA ASP A 605 27.27 -20.08 23.74
C ASP A 605 26.98 -18.60 23.93
N SER A 606 26.50 -17.95 22.88
CA SER A 606 26.03 -16.56 22.94
C SER A 606 24.58 -16.46 22.51
N LYS A 607 23.77 -15.79 23.34
CA LYS A 607 22.38 -15.41 23.02
C LYS A 607 22.29 -14.05 22.32
N ARG A 608 23.40 -13.31 22.21
CA ARG A 608 23.44 -11.99 21.57
C ARG A 608 23.15 -12.12 20.08
N SER A 609 22.19 -11.36 19.56
CA SER A 609 22.02 -11.28 18.10
C SER A 609 23.12 -10.42 17.47
N ALA A 610 23.70 -10.87 16.37
CA ALA A 610 24.75 -10.13 15.66
C ALA A 610 24.22 -8.84 15.01
N ILE A 611 22.99 -8.91 14.46
CA ILE A 611 22.32 -7.79 13.80
C ILE A 611 21.30 -7.19 14.76
N LYS A 612 21.35 -5.88 14.95
CA LYS A 612 20.47 -5.11 15.82
C LYS A 612 19.65 -4.15 14.96
N GLN A 613 18.33 -4.28 14.99
CA GLN A 613 17.45 -3.45 14.18
C GLN A 613 17.18 -2.09 14.83
N VAL A 614 17.12 -1.05 14.01
CA VAL A 614 16.67 0.30 14.33
C VAL A 614 15.45 0.58 13.45
N ALA A 615 14.26 0.47 14.03
CA ALA A 615 12.97 0.65 13.34
C ALA A 615 12.25 1.92 13.87
N SER A 616 11.19 2.35 13.20
CA SER A 616 10.47 3.61 13.45
C SER A 616 10.09 3.84 14.93
N GLY A 617 9.60 2.81 15.62
CA GLY A 617 9.22 2.90 17.04
C GLY A 617 10.39 3.03 18.02
N ARG A 618 11.64 2.80 17.59
CA ARG A 618 12.86 2.82 18.42
C ARG A 618 12.78 1.98 19.70
N PHE A 619 11.93 0.95 19.72
CA PHE A 619 11.76 0.07 20.88
C PHE A 619 13.09 -0.62 21.25
N GLY A 620 13.50 -0.46 22.51
CA GLY A 620 14.73 -1.04 23.05
C GLY A 620 16.03 -0.49 22.43
N VAL A 621 15.97 0.57 21.62
CA VAL A 621 17.16 1.19 21.02
C VAL A 621 17.84 2.08 22.05
N THR A 622 18.89 1.56 22.67
CA THR A 622 19.74 2.25 23.64
C THR A 622 21.19 2.28 23.17
N ILE A 623 22.03 3.15 23.74
CA ILE A 623 23.47 3.16 23.40
C ILE A 623 24.13 1.80 23.68
N TRP A 624 23.72 1.12 24.76
CA TRP A 624 24.25 -0.21 25.11
C TRP A 624 23.81 -1.28 24.10
N TYR A 625 22.58 -1.20 23.60
CA TYR A 625 22.07 -2.05 22.52
C TYR A 625 22.83 -1.83 21.21
N LEU A 626 23.06 -0.57 20.83
CA LEU A 626 23.77 -0.22 19.60
C LEU A 626 25.25 -0.62 19.63
N ALA A 627 25.91 -0.49 20.79
CA ALA A 627 27.30 -0.88 20.98
C ALA A 627 27.51 -2.42 20.96
N ASN A 628 26.45 -3.20 21.20
CA ASN A 628 26.48 -4.68 21.20
C ASN A 628 25.95 -5.26 19.89
N ALA A 629 26.37 -4.66 18.76
CA ALA A 629 26.02 -5.05 17.40
C ALA A 629 27.27 -5.26 16.54
N ASP A 630 27.25 -6.26 15.67
CA ASP A 630 28.20 -6.38 14.56
C ASP A 630 27.65 -5.67 13.30
N GLU A 631 26.33 -5.56 13.20
CA GLU A 631 25.62 -4.85 12.14
C GLU A 631 24.38 -4.14 12.72
N LEU A 632 24.16 -2.88 12.34
CA LEU A 632 22.99 -2.09 12.68
C LEU A 632 22.09 -1.98 11.45
N GLN A 633 20.87 -2.50 11.54
CA GLN A 633 19.93 -2.50 10.42
C GLN A 633 18.84 -1.44 10.59
N ILE A 634 18.86 -0.41 9.75
CA ILE A 634 17.77 0.56 9.60
C ILE A 634 16.63 -0.14 8.83
N LYS A 635 15.49 -0.34 9.49
CA LYS A 635 14.32 -0.98 8.89
C LYS A 635 13.39 0.06 8.26
N ILE A 636 13.53 0.31 6.97
CA ILE A 636 12.57 1.15 6.24
C ILE A 636 11.30 0.37 5.94
N VAL A 637 11.43 -0.89 5.48
CA VAL A 637 10.29 -1.72 5.05
C VAL A 637 10.35 -3.15 5.61
N GLN A 638 9.19 -3.77 5.74
CA GLN A 638 9.01 -5.22 5.85
C GLN A 638 8.06 -5.69 4.73
N GLY A 639 8.45 -6.74 4.00
CA GLY A 639 7.73 -7.22 2.81
C GLY A 639 6.24 -7.51 2.99
N ALA A 640 5.82 -8.00 4.17
CA ALA A 640 4.42 -8.27 4.48
C ALA A 640 3.53 -7.02 4.63
N LYS A 641 4.14 -5.86 4.92
CA LYS A 641 3.45 -4.59 5.14
C LYS A 641 4.33 -3.37 4.84
N PRO A 642 4.72 -3.18 3.57
CA PRO A 642 5.45 -2.00 3.17
C PRO A 642 4.64 -0.72 3.38
N GLY A 643 5.33 0.38 3.70
CA GLY A 643 4.70 1.67 4.01
C GLY A 643 3.95 1.73 5.34
N GLU A 644 4.11 0.73 6.21
CA GLU A 644 3.43 0.65 7.52
C GLU A 644 4.38 0.30 8.68
N GLY A 645 3.94 0.60 9.89
CA GLY A 645 4.67 0.29 11.11
C GLY A 645 4.53 -1.16 11.60
N GLY A 646 5.46 -1.54 12.47
CA GLY A 646 5.36 -2.74 13.31
C GLY A 646 4.07 -2.76 14.15
N GLU A 647 3.51 -3.95 14.38
CA GLU A 647 2.28 -4.10 15.18
C GLU A 647 2.42 -5.29 16.12
N LEU A 648 2.20 -5.04 17.42
CA LEU A 648 2.19 -6.05 18.46
C LEU A 648 0.90 -5.91 19.28
N PRO A 649 -0.03 -6.89 19.23
CA PRO A 649 -1.25 -6.87 20.02
C PRO A 649 -0.98 -6.73 21.52
N GLY A 650 -1.80 -5.94 22.23
CA GLY A 650 -1.60 -5.64 23.66
C GLY A 650 -1.59 -6.88 24.55
N GLY A 651 -2.35 -7.92 24.20
CA GLY A 651 -2.35 -9.21 24.91
C GLY A 651 -1.02 -9.96 24.87
N LYS A 652 -0.08 -9.59 23.98
CA LYS A 652 1.29 -10.12 23.94
C LYS A 652 2.30 -9.25 24.68
N VAL A 653 1.93 -8.05 25.15
CA VAL A 653 2.84 -7.10 25.79
C VAL A 653 2.86 -7.37 27.30
N ASP A 654 3.65 -8.36 27.71
CA ASP A 654 3.87 -8.68 29.11
C ASP A 654 4.86 -7.69 29.79
N GLN A 655 5.15 -7.91 31.07
CA GLN A 655 6.07 -7.05 31.84
C GLN A 655 7.50 -7.05 31.28
N THR A 656 7.98 -8.19 30.77
CA THR A 656 9.32 -8.34 30.24
C THR A 656 9.46 -7.57 28.93
N ILE A 657 8.52 -7.77 28.01
CA ILE A 657 8.45 -7.05 26.73
C ILE A 657 8.31 -5.55 26.99
N ALA A 658 7.40 -5.15 27.88
CA ALA A 658 7.21 -3.76 28.25
C ALA A 658 8.49 -3.12 28.82
N SER A 659 9.22 -3.83 29.68
CA SER A 659 10.49 -3.36 30.25
C SER A 659 11.55 -3.14 29.16
N ILE A 660 11.76 -4.12 28.28
CA ILE A 660 12.74 -4.04 27.18
C ILE A 660 12.40 -2.92 26.20
N ARG A 661 11.10 -2.74 25.90
CA ARG A 661 10.64 -1.72 24.94
C ARG A 661 10.43 -0.35 25.56
N HIS A 662 10.59 -0.22 26.89
CA HIS A 662 10.23 0.98 27.65
C HIS A 662 8.77 1.42 27.40
N SER A 663 7.86 0.45 27.37
CA SER A 663 6.43 0.65 27.09
C SER A 663 5.56 0.22 28.29
N THR A 664 4.23 0.35 28.15
CA THR A 664 3.27 -0.03 29.18
C THR A 664 2.78 -1.47 28.99
N PRO A 665 2.80 -2.33 30.02
CA PRO A 665 2.23 -3.69 29.94
C PRO A 665 0.76 -3.68 29.52
N GLY A 666 0.36 -4.64 28.68
CA GLY A 666 -1.01 -4.82 28.19
C GLY A 666 -1.46 -3.85 27.09
N VAL A 667 -0.67 -2.82 26.77
CA VAL A 667 -0.99 -1.81 25.74
C VAL A 667 -0.45 -2.26 24.39
N GLY A 668 -1.30 -2.26 23.36
CA GLY A 668 -0.87 -2.59 22.00
C GLY A 668 0.16 -1.60 21.46
N LEU A 669 1.18 -2.11 20.77
CA LEU A 669 2.26 -1.31 20.21
C LEU A 669 2.14 -1.28 18.69
N ILE A 670 1.67 -0.15 18.17
CA ILE A 670 1.68 0.15 16.73
C ILE A 670 2.79 1.17 16.51
N SER A 671 3.85 0.80 15.80
CA SER A 671 4.92 1.75 15.48
C SER A 671 4.42 2.79 14.48
N PRO A 672 4.94 4.03 14.48
CA PRO A 672 4.71 4.95 13.38
C PRO A 672 5.11 4.31 12.04
N PRO A 673 4.40 4.54 10.94
CA PRO A 673 4.87 4.11 9.62
C PRO A 673 6.23 4.71 9.24
N PRO A 674 6.47 6.03 9.37
CA PRO A 674 7.76 6.59 9.02
C PRO A 674 8.76 6.51 10.18
N HIS A 675 10.03 6.56 9.83
CA HIS A 675 11.05 7.05 10.74
C HIS A 675 10.92 8.58 10.83
N HIS A 676 10.58 9.14 11.99
CA HIS A 676 10.43 10.60 12.14
C HIS A 676 11.75 11.39 12.02
N ASP A 677 12.88 10.69 11.92
CA ASP A 677 14.21 11.21 11.60
C ASP A 677 14.67 10.85 10.17
N ILE A 678 13.77 10.35 9.30
CA ILE A 678 14.03 10.08 7.88
C ILE A 678 12.82 10.54 7.04
N TYR A 679 12.88 11.77 6.51
CA TYR A 679 11.87 12.30 5.58
C TYR A 679 12.40 12.50 4.16
N SER A 680 13.68 12.20 3.94
CA SER A 680 14.38 12.35 2.67
C SER A 680 15.71 11.57 2.67
N ILE A 681 16.40 11.57 1.53
CA ILE A 681 17.67 10.86 1.37
C ILE A 681 18.81 11.45 2.23
N GLU A 682 18.81 12.76 2.46
CA GLU A 682 19.75 13.44 3.34
C GLU A 682 19.52 13.07 4.81
N ASP A 683 18.27 12.85 5.21
CA ASP A 683 17.94 12.50 6.59
C ASP A 683 18.40 11.07 6.93
N ILE A 684 18.27 10.10 6.01
CA ILE A 684 18.87 8.77 6.21
C ILE A 684 20.39 8.83 6.25
N ALA A 685 21.02 9.72 5.47
CA ALA A 685 22.48 9.91 5.54
C ALA A 685 22.91 10.38 6.94
N GLN A 686 22.11 11.26 7.57
CA GLN A 686 22.34 11.68 8.95
C GLN A 686 22.17 10.51 9.93
N LEU A 687 21.12 9.69 9.81
CA LEU A 687 20.96 8.53 10.70
C LEU A 687 22.10 7.52 10.52
N ILE A 688 22.55 7.26 9.29
CA ILE A 688 23.73 6.41 9.04
C ILE A 688 24.96 6.99 9.75
N HIS A 689 25.17 8.30 9.68
CA HIS A 689 26.26 8.99 10.38
C HIS A 689 26.16 8.80 11.89
N ASP A 690 24.98 8.98 12.48
CA ASP A 690 24.74 8.85 13.91
C ASP A 690 24.99 7.43 14.40
N LEU A 691 24.53 6.41 13.65
CA LEU A 691 24.76 5.02 14.00
C LEU A 691 26.24 4.61 13.91
N LYS A 692 26.99 5.14 12.93
CA LYS A 692 28.45 4.95 12.84
C LYS A 692 29.19 5.63 13.99
N ASN A 693 28.69 6.75 14.50
CA ASN A 693 29.24 7.38 15.71
C ASN A 693 28.92 6.59 16.99
N ALA A 694 27.72 6.01 17.07
CA ALA A 694 27.31 5.19 18.20
C ALA A 694 28.11 3.86 18.27
N ASN A 695 28.41 3.25 17.12
CA ASN A 695 29.23 2.05 17.03
C ASN A 695 30.11 2.08 15.76
N PRO A 696 31.37 2.54 15.88
CA PRO A 696 32.29 2.65 14.74
C PRO A 696 32.71 1.32 14.10
N GLN A 697 32.46 0.19 14.78
CA GLN A 697 32.81 -1.15 14.29
C GLN A 697 31.67 -1.84 13.55
N ALA A 698 30.42 -1.39 13.74
CA ALA A 698 29.27 -2.02 13.12
C ALA A 698 29.10 -1.61 11.65
N ARG A 699 28.75 -2.59 10.80
CA ARG A 699 28.23 -2.32 9.45
C ARG A 699 26.85 -1.66 9.55
N ILE A 700 26.55 -0.70 8.67
CA ILE A 700 25.20 -0.13 8.57
C ILE A 700 24.45 -0.76 7.40
N SER A 701 23.31 -1.34 7.72
CA SER A 701 22.44 -2.13 6.87
C SER A 701 21.12 -1.39 6.69
N VAL A 702 20.61 -1.28 5.46
CA VAL A 702 19.31 -0.64 5.21
C VAL A 702 18.38 -1.65 4.54
N LYS A 703 17.23 -1.91 5.16
CA LYS A 703 16.24 -2.87 4.66
C LYS A 703 15.13 -2.15 3.88
N LEU A 704 15.09 -2.41 2.57
CA LEU A 704 14.18 -1.86 1.57
C LEU A 704 13.17 -2.93 1.11
N GLY A 705 12.07 -2.48 0.50
CA GLY A 705 11.09 -3.35 -0.14
C GLY A 705 11.30 -3.43 -1.65
N SER A 706 11.05 -4.60 -2.23
CA SER A 706 10.98 -4.76 -3.67
C SER A 706 9.76 -4.02 -4.23
N GLU A 707 10.01 -3.02 -5.07
CA GLU A 707 9.04 -2.32 -5.91
C GLU A 707 9.77 -1.69 -7.12
N ILE A 708 9.06 -1.23 -8.16
CA ILE A 708 9.68 -0.43 -9.22
C ILE A 708 10.38 0.81 -8.63
N GLY A 709 11.63 1.05 -9.04
CA GLY A 709 12.39 2.21 -8.61
C GLY A 709 13.28 1.97 -7.39
N VAL A 710 13.19 0.79 -6.75
CA VAL A 710 14.06 0.41 -5.62
C VAL A 710 15.54 0.53 -5.97
N GLY A 711 15.94 0.31 -7.23
CA GLY A 711 17.33 0.45 -7.66
C GLY A 711 17.84 1.89 -7.56
N THR A 712 16.99 2.88 -7.86
CA THR A 712 17.31 4.30 -7.72
C THR A 712 17.50 4.68 -6.25
N ILE A 713 16.63 4.17 -5.39
CA ILE A 713 16.68 4.38 -3.94
C ILE A 713 17.95 3.76 -3.37
N ALA A 714 18.25 2.51 -3.73
CA ALA A 714 19.47 1.82 -3.34
C ALA A 714 20.74 2.59 -3.74
N ALA A 715 20.77 3.22 -4.93
CA ALA A 715 21.87 4.06 -5.35
C ALA A 715 22.03 5.31 -4.46
N GLY A 716 20.91 5.94 -4.07
CA GLY A 716 20.90 7.03 -3.09
C GLY A 716 21.48 6.58 -1.74
N VAL A 717 20.98 5.48 -1.18
CA VAL A 717 21.40 4.93 0.12
C VAL A 717 22.89 4.55 0.13
N THR A 718 23.38 4.01 -0.99
CA THR A 718 24.80 3.69 -1.15
C THR A 718 25.65 4.97 -1.15
N LYS A 719 25.18 6.06 -1.77
CA LYS A 719 25.85 7.37 -1.70
C LYS A 719 25.84 7.94 -0.28
N ALA A 720 24.78 7.66 0.50
CA ALA A 720 24.64 7.97 1.91
C ALA A 720 25.52 7.10 2.84
N LYS A 721 26.44 6.29 2.28
CA LYS A 721 27.45 5.51 3.01
C LYS A 721 26.89 4.31 3.80
N ALA A 722 25.78 3.72 3.37
CA ALA A 722 25.41 2.38 3.85
C ALA A 722 26.43 1.33 3.38
N ASP A 723 26.69 0.33 4.22
CA ASP A 723 27.65 -0.75 3.94
C ASP A 723 26.93 -2.02 3.43
N HIS A 724 25.61 -2.11 3.68
CA HIS A 724 24.78 -3.26 3.33
C HIS A 724 23.35 -2.84 2.97
N LEU A 725 22.74 -3.54 2.02
CA LEU A 725 21.34 -3.35 1.62
C LEU A 725 20.60 -4.69 1.64
N VAL A 726 19.41 -4.71 2.22
CA VAL A 726 18.48 -5.84 2.11
C VAL A 726 17.34 -5.44 1.18
N ILE A 727 17.06 -6.23 0.16
CA ILE A 727 15.85 -6.11 -0.66
C ILE A 727 14.87 -7.20 -0.25
N ALA A 728 13.76 -6.83 0.37
CA ALA A 728 12.75 -7.77 0.85
C ALA A 728 11.65 -8.02 -0.19
N GLY A 729 11.30 -9.29 -0.41
CA GLY A 729 10.15 -9.68 -1.22
C GLY A 729 8.81 -9.49 -0.51
N HIS A 730 7.74 -9.31 -1.29
CA HIS A 730 6.35 -9.20 -0.80
C HIS A 730 5.87 -10.40 0.03
N ASP A 731 6.52 -11.55 -0.16
CA ASP A 731 6.18 -12.84 0.41
C ASP A 731 6.78 -13.04 1.82
N GLY A 732 7.55 -12.07 2.33
CA GLY A 732 8.09 -12.07 3.69
C GLY A 732 7.01 -12.21 4.78
N GLY A 733 7.36 -12.85 5.90
CA GLY A 733 6.42 -13.10 7.00
C GLY A 733 6.13 -11.90 7.92
N THR A 734 5.05 -11.99 8.71
CA THR A 734 4.74 -11.05 9.81
C THR A 734 4.04 -11.74 10.97
N GLY A 735 4.20 -11.19 12.19
CA GLY A 735 3.41 -11.61 13.34
C GLY A 735 1.99 -11.02 13.38
N ALA A 736 1.80 -9.85 12.78
CA ALA A 736 0.52 -9.15 12.65
C ALA A 736 0.60 -8.08 11.55
N SER A 737 -0.39 -8.06 10.65
CA SER A 737 -0.51 -7.07 9.57
C SER A 737 -1.94 -7.07 9.01
N PRO A 738 -2.45 -5.97 8.46
CA PRO A 738 -3.65 -6.04 7.62
C PRO A 738 -3.50 -7.06 6.50
N ILE A 739 -4.56 -7.82 6.23
CA ILE A 739 -4.57 -8.84 5.17
C ILE A 739 -4.39 -8.18 3.79
N THR A 740 -4.98 -7.00 3.59
CA THR A 740 -4.78 -6.19 2.37
C THR A 740 -3.30 -6.00 2.05
N SER A 741 -2.48 -5.69 3.06
CA SER A 741 -1.05 -5.44 2.87
C SER A 741 -0.27 -6.71 2.61
N ILE A 742 -0.59 -7.81 3.30
CA ILE A 742 0.03 -9.12 3.06
C ILE A 742 -0.18 -9.54 1.60
N LYS A 743 -1.41 -9.39 1.09
CA LYS A 743 -1.78 -9.88 -0.24
C LYS A 743 -1.39 -8.95 -1.39
N HIS A 744 -1.42 -7.63 -1.15
CA HIS A 744 -1.47 -6.65 -2.21
C HIS A 744 -0.35 -5.59 -2.20
N ALA A 745 0.59 -5.62 -1.26
CA ALA A 745 1.69 -4.63 -1.23
C ALA A 745 3.08 -5.29 -1.40
N GLY A 746 3.96 -4.63 -2.16
CA GLY A 746 5.28 -5.17 -2.49
C GLY A 746 5.31 -6.10 -3.70
N LEU A 747 6.53 -6.38 -4.17
CA LEU A 747 6.80 -7.22 -5.33
C LEU A 747 7.71 -8.42 -5.03
N PRO A 748 7.80 -9.39 -5.96
CA PRO A 748 8.79 -10.48 -5.88
C PRO A 748 10.20 -9.92 -5.72
N TRP A 749 11.00 -10.55 -4.85
CA TRP A 749 12.37 -10.09 -4.61
C TRP A 749 13.25 -10.30 -5.84
N GLU A 750 12.91 -11.24 -6.73
CA GLU A 750 13.62 -11.48 -8.00
C GLU A 750 13.70 -10.21 -8.85
N LEU A 751 12.63 -9.40 -8.86
CA LEU A 751 12.59 -8.13 -9.59
C LEU A 751 13.43 -7.07 -8.90
N GLY A 752 13.24 -6.89 -7.59
CA GLY A 752 13.90 -5.84 -6.82
C GLY A 752 15.41 -6.04 -6.69
N ILE A 753 15.87 -7.28 -6.45
CA ILE A 753 17.31 -7.57 -6.31
C ILE A 753 18.03 -7.38 -7.65
N ALA A 754 17.43 -7.81 -8.76
CA ALA A 754 17.98 -7.65 -10.10
C ALA A 754 18.04 -6.17 -10.49
N GLU A 755 16.96 -5.40 -10.26
CA GLU A 755 16.94 -3.95 -10.53
C GLU A 755 18.01 -3.22 -9.70
N THR A 756 18.12 -3.56 -8.41
CA THR A 756 19.12 -2.99 -7.49
C THR A 756 20.53 -3.28 -7.96
N HIS A 757 20.84 -4.54 -8.26
CA HIS A 757 22.15 -4.94 -8.77
C HIS A 757 22.51 -4.17 -10.05
N GLN A 758 21.62 -4.18 -11.05
CA GLN A 758 21.84 -3.52 -12.34
C GLN A 758 22.03 -2.01 -12.18
N THR A 759 21.22 -1.36 -11.35
CA THR A 759 21.29 0.09 -11.15
C THR A 759 22.57 0.50 -10.45
N LEU A 760 23.01 -0.24 -9.43
CA LEU A 760 24.27 0.00 -8.74
C LEU A 760 25.48 -0.22 -9.65
N VAL A 761 25.45 -1.23 -10.54
CA VAL A 761 26.51 -1.44 -11.54
C VAL A 761 26.56 -0.27 -12.51
N LYS A 762 25.42 0.12 -13.10
CA LYS A 762 25.32 1.26 -14.02
C LYS A 762 25.85 2.57 -13.42
N ASN A 763 25.72 2.75 -12.11
CA ASN A 763 26.17 3.95 -11.39
C ASN A 763 27.59 3.81 -10.78
N ASN A 764 28.30 2.71 -11.01
CA ASN A 764 29.61 2.41 -10.39
C ASN A 764 29.58 2.50 -8.84
N LEU A 765 28.50 1.99 -8.25
CA LEU A 765 28.28 1.94 -6.80
C LEU A 765 28.28 0.51 -6.26
N ARG A 766 28.14 -0.52 -7.12
CA ARG A 766 27.93 -1.91 -6.69
C ARG A 766 29.04 -2.48 -5.80
N SER A 767 30.29 -2.07 -6.00
CA SER A 767 31.44 -2.51 -5.19
C SER A 767 31.49 -1.90 -3.79
N ARG A 768 30.63 -0.93 -3.48
CA ARG A 768 30.64 -0.20 -2.19
C ARG A 768 29.71 -0.79 -1.15
N VAL A 769 28.90 -1.77 -1.54
CA VAL A 769 27.78 -2.26 -0.73
C VAL A 769 27.56 -3.74 -0.98
N VAL A 770 27.28 -4.47 0.09
CA VAL A 770 26.87 -5.88 0.03
C VAL A 770 25.34 -5.93 -0.13
N LEU A 771 24.86 -6.79 -1.03
CA LEU A 771 23.42 -6.99 -1.26
C LEU A 771 22.93 -8.26 -0.58
N GLN A 772 21.82 -8.17 0.13
CA GLN A 772 21.08 -9.29 0.69
C GLN A 772 19.66 -9.31 0.15
N THR A 773 19.07 -10.49 0.08
CA THR A 773 17.63 -10.65 -0.17
C THR A 773 17.00 -11.59 0.85
N ASP A 774 15.71 -11.37 1.12
CA ASP A 774 14.85 -12.29 1.88
C ASP A 774 13.43 -12.31 1.27
N GLY A 775 12.66 -13.36 1.59
CA GLY A 775 11.33 -13.58 1.01
C GLY A 775 11.13 -15.03 0.56
N GLN A 776 10.54 -15.85 1.44
CA GLN A 776 10.22 -17.26 1.19
C GLN A 776 11.33 -18.11 0.54
N ILE A 777 12.60 -17.78 0.79
CA ILE A 777 13.76 -18.58 0.40
C ILE A 777 13.84 -19.79 1.33
N LYS A 778 13.80 -20.99 0.75
CA LYS A 778 13.65 -22.26 1.50
C LYS A 778 14.74 -23.27 1.20
N THR A 779 15.27 -23.27 -0.02
CA THR A 779 16.14 -24.33 -0.51
C THR A 779 17.48 -23.80 -1.00
N GLY A 780 18.47 -24.68 -1.17
CA GLY A 780 19.74 -24.33 -1.80
C GLY A 780 19.59 -23.80 -3.24
N ARG A 781 18.53 -24.22 -3.95
CA ARG A 781 18.20 -23.71 -5.28
C ARG A 781 17.77 -22.24 -5.21
N ASP A 782 16.91 -21.87 -4.27
CA ASP A 782 16.50 -20.46 -4.08
C ASP A 782 17.71 -19.58 -3.77
N VAL A 783 18.61 -20.06 -2.91
CA VAL A 783 19.88 -19.39 -2.58
C VAL A 783 20.72 -19.16 -3.84
N ALA A 784 20.95 -20.20 -4.64
CA ALA A 784 21.73 -20.09 -5.87
C ALA A 784 21.12 -19.09 -6.86
N MET A 785 19.78 -19.08 -7.01
CA MET A 785 19.08 -18.10 -7.85
C MET A 785 19.26 -16.67 -7.33
N ALA A 786 19.13 -16.44 -6.03
CA ALA A 786 19.36 -15.12 -5.44
C ALA A 786 20.80 -14.63 -5.67
N LEU A 787 21.80 -15.50 -5.52
CA LEU A 787 23.20 -15.16 -5.78
C LEU A 787 23.44 -14.80 -7.25
N LEU A 788 22.87 -15.55 -8.21
CA LEU A 788 22.97 -15.24 -9.64
C LEU A 788 22.30 -13.92 -10.02
N LEU A 789 21.20 -13.55 -9.34
CA LEU A 789 20.53 -12.26 -9.54
C LEU A 789 21.25 -11.10 -8.83
N GLY A 790 22.32 -11.37 -8.10
CA GLY A 790 23.26 -10.37 -7.59
C GLY A 790 23.28 -10.18 -6.07
N ALA A 791 22.59 -11.03 -5.31
CA ALA A 791 22.75 -11.09 -3.84
C ALA A 791 24.09 -11.71 -3.44
N GLU A 792 24.55 -11.41 -2.24
CA GLU A 792 25.76 -11.93 -1.61
C GLU A 792 25.46 -12.58 -0.26
N GLU A 793 24.45 -12.09 0.45
CA GLU A 793 23.95 -12.63 1.72
C GLU A 793 22.45 -12.98 1.59
N ILE A 794 21.94 -13.89 2.42
CA ILE A 794 20.58 -14.42 2.33
C ILE A 794 19.89 -14.46 3.70
N GLY A 795 18.65 -13.95 3.77
CA GLY A 795 17.83 -14.00 4.97
C GLY A 795 16.80 -15.14 4.97
N PHE A 796 16.75 -15.90 6.06
CA PHE A 796 15.76 -16.97 6.29
C PHE A 796 14.92 -16.67 7.53
N ALA A 797 13.59 -16.65 7.39
CA ALA A 797 12.70 -16.30 8.51
C ALA A 797 11.71 -17.41 8.86
N THR A 798 10.86 -17.83 7.93
CA THR A 798 9.76 -18.77 8.21
C THR A 798 10.21 -20.23 8.34
N ALA A 799 11.29 -20.62 7.66
CA ALA A 799 11.75 -22.00 7.62
C ALA A 799 12.54 -22.44 8.88
N PRO A 800 13.50 -21.65 9.40
CA PRO A 800 14.16 -21.91 10.68
C PRO A 800 13.22 -21.64 11.85
#